data_AF-A0AAV6T6G8-F1
#
_entry.id   AF-A0AAV6T6G8-F1
#
_cell.length_a   1.000
_cell.length_b   1.000
_cell.length_c   1.000
_cell.angle_alpha   90.00
_cell.angle_beta   90.00
_cell.angle_gamma   90.00
#
_symmetry.space_group_name_H-M   'P 1'
#
loop_
_entity.id
_entity.type
_entity.pdbx_description
1 polymer ?
#
loop_
_entity_poly.entity_id
_entity_poly.type
_entity_poly.pdbx_seq_one_letter_code
_entity_poly.pdbx_strand_id
1 'polypeptide(L)'
;MVCPTSDLCVGGCNLYASEEGPINIGGLQQFATEVFSKMGIPQIRSPELPPSNEMPESYHSPIALIGCGPASISCASFLARLGYDNVTIFEKQKYIGGLSTSEIPQFRLPYEVVQFEVDLMKDLGVKVICEKGLSAEGMTLTSLKEDGFKAVFIGIGLPQANRAEIFNGLTMDQGFFTSKDFLPLVASASKKGMCQCRSSLPEIRGVVIVLGAGDTAFDCATSALRCGARRVYVCFRKGFTNIRAVPEEMELAKEEQCEFLPFLSPREVIMKNGRVAGLQFCRTEQTEKGDWVEDEDQVVRLKADYIISAFGSVLSDQQVMEALSPVKLTRWGTPEVNTDTMQTSEPWVFAGGDIAGLANTSVESVNDGKQASWHIHRYIQSLHGQTVDPVPKLPLFYSAIDEVDISVDVCGIKFPNPFGLASAPPTTTTAMIRRAFEQGWGFALTKTFGLDKDLVTNVSPRIVRGTTSGHMYGPGQGSFLNIELISEKTAAYWCQSVTELKKDFPNNVVISSIMCSYNKEDWTELAKMAEKSGPDALELNLSCPHGMGERGMGLACGQDPVLVRNICRWVRAAISIPFFAKLTPNVTNIVDIAKAAYEGGADGVTATNTVSGLMGLKADGSPWPSVGAEKRTTYGGVSGNAIRPISLRAVSAIARAIPGFPILATGGIDSAESGLQFLHAGASVLQVCSAIQNQDFTVIEDYCVGLKALLYLKSLELKDWDGQSPPTARHQKGKPIPRLEEMVGQSLPSFGPYLKQKKETLAEYKKKLREAPITDVVETNIARVNAPKKPVPAVKDVIARALRYIGAYNNLNNMEQVQALIDEEMCINCGKCYMTCNDSGYQAITFDPETHLPFVNDSCTGCTLCLSVCPIIDCIQMVTRTTPYEPKRGVPISPVC
;
A
#
# COMPACT_ATOMS: atom_id res chain seq x y z
N MET A 1 7.69 9.52 0.68
CA MET A 1 8.15 10.80 0.08
C MET A 1 9.53 11.22 0.55
N VAL A 2 9.77 11.45 1.85
CA VAL A 2 11.01 12.11 2.33
C VAL A 2 11.97 11.25 3.15
N CYS A 3 11.61 10.00 3.47
CA CYS A 3 12.52 9.13 4.23
C CYS A 3 13.82 8.88 3.43
N PRO A 4 15.00 9.01 4.05
CA PRO A 4 16.28 8.65 3.44
C PRO A 4 16.43 7.13 3.40
N THR A 5 15.67 6.47 2.52
CA THR A 5 15.43 5.02 2.63
C THR A 5 16.67 4.15 2.51
N SER A 6 17.69 4.62 1.77
CA SER A 6 18.97 3.92 1.59
C SER A 6 19.74 3.73 2.89
N ASP A 7 19.57 4.63 3.85
CA ASP A 7 20.12 4.55 5.22
C ASP A 7 19.12 3.96 6.22
N LEU A 8 17.95 3.52 5.74
CA LEU A 8 16.86 2.97 6.55
C LEU A 8 16.39 1.63 5.98
N CYS A 9 15.08 1.51 5.66
CA CYS A 9 14.45 0.26 5.28
C CYS A 9 14.98 -0.35 3.97
N VAL A 10 15.39 0.47 2.99
CA VAL A 10 15.90 -0.02 1.70
C VAL A 10 17.34 -0.52 1.84
N GLY A 11 18.15 0.10 2.71
CA GLY A 11 19.51 -0.37 3.01
C GLY A 11 19.56 -1.79 3.61
N GLY A 12 18.50 -2.21 4.29
CA GLY A 12 18.35 -3.57 4.84
C GLY A 12 17.52 -4.55 3.99
N CYS A 13 17.13 -4.17 2.77
CA CYS A 13 16.24 -4.99 1.94
C CYS A 13 16.96 -6.24 1.40
N ASN A 14 16.37 -7.44 1.58
CA ASN A 14 16.96 -8.70 1.10
C ASN A 14 17.21 -8.72 -0.43
N LEU A 15 16.37 -8.04 -1.23
CA LEU A 15 16.54 -7.97 -2.69
C LEU A 15 17.74 -7.11 -3.13
N TYR A 16 18.38 -6.40 -2.20
CA TYR A 16 19.69 -5.81 -2.47
C TYR A 16 20.73 -6.86 -2.92
N ALA A 17 20.55 -8.12 -2.53
CA ALA A 17 21.41 -9.23 -2.93
C ALA A 17 21.14 -9.78 -4.36
N SER A 18 20.24 -9.14 -5.12
CA SER A 18 19.89 -9.51 -6.50
C SER A 18 20.20 -8.37 -7.47
N GLU A 19 20.44 -8.68 -8.74
CA GLU A 19 20.82 -7.72 -9.77
C GLU A 19 19.75 -6.64 -10.02
N GLU A 20 18.47 -6.95 -9.82
CA GLU A 20 17.36 -5.99 -9.90
C GLU A 20 17.37 -4.96 -8.76
N GLY A 21 18.08 -5.24 -7.66
CA GLY A 21 18.24 -4.34 -6.53
C GLY A 21 17.08 -4.32 -5.53
N PRO A 22 17.16 -3.46 -4.51
CA PRO A 22 16.21 -3.43 -3.41
C PRO A 22 14.86 -2.82 -3.82
N ILE A 23 13.81 -3.14 -3.06
CA ILE A 23 12.45 -2.61 -3.28
C ILE A 23 12.39 -1.10 -3.04
N ASN A 24 11.64 -0.37 -3.86
CA ASN A 24 11.27 1.03 -3.60
C ASN A 24 10.18 1.13 -2.52
N ILE A 25 10.55 0.87 -1.26
CA ILE A 25 9.63 0.86 -0.12
C ILE A 25 8.96 2.24 0.07
N GLY A 26 9.74 3.32 -0.05
CA GLY A 26 9.23 4.69 0.12
C GLY A 26 8.18 5.09 -0.92
N GLY A 27 8.35 4.64 -2.18
CA GLY A 27 7.38 4.87 -3.25
C GLY A 27 6.10 4.04 -3.11
N LEU A 28 6.20 2.79 -2.65
CA LEU A 28 5.04 1.95 -2.38
C LEU A 28 4.19 2.51 -1.22
N GLN A 29 4.83 2.94 -0.13
CA GLN A 29 4.15 3.60 0.98
C GLN A 29 3.45 4.90 0.51
N GLN A 30 4.13 5.71 -0.31
CA GLN A 30 3.54 6.91 -0.89
C GLN A 30 2.28 6.59 -1.72
N PHE A 31 2.35 5.61 -2.61
CA PHE A 31 1.24 5.25 -3.48
C PHE A 31 0.00 4.82 -2.69
N ALA A 32 0.16 3.92 -1.71
CA ALA A 32 -0.95 3.45 -0.89
C ALA A 32 -1.60 4.59 -0.08
N THR A 33 -0.78 5.45 0.53
CA THR A 33 -1.28 6.61 1.31
C THR A 33 -1.97 7.64 0.42
N GLU A 34 -1.45 7.91 -0.80
CA GLU A 34 -2.10 8.81 -1.76
C GLU A 34 -3.46 8.29 -2.22
N VAL A 35 -3.58 6.98 -2.47
CA VAL A 35 -4.87 6.37 -2.82
C VAL A 35 -5.85 6.50 -1.65
N PHE A 36 -5.42 6.18 -0.41
CA PHE A 36 -6.25 6.33 0.79
C PHE A 36 -6.69 7.79 1.00
N SER A 37 -5.78 8.76 0.81
CA SER A 37 -6.09 10.18 0.87
C SER A 37 -7.19 10.57 -0.14
N LYS A 38 -7.12 10.06 -1.38
CA LYS A 38 -8.13 10.28 -2.43
C LYS A 38 -9.48 9.60 -2.14
N MET A 39 -9.52 8.55 -1.31
CA MET A 39 -10.79 7.97 -0.85
C MET A 39 -11.57 8.96 0.03
N GLY A 40 -10.89 9.91 0.68
CA GLY A 40 -11.51 10.93 1.54
C GLY A 40 -12.14 10.33 2.78
N ILE A 41 -11.47 9.38 3.43
CA ILE A 41 -11.99 8.66 4.60
C ILE A 41 -11.33 9.21 5.87
N PRO A 42 -12.10 9.58 6.91
CA PRO A 42 -11.55 10.12 8.15
C PRO A 42 -10.98 9.00 9.02
N GLN A 43 -10.04 9.36 9.90
CA GLN A 43 -9.64 8.47 10.99
C GLN A 43 -10.77 8.44 12.04
N ILE A 44 -11.02 7.28 12.64
CA ILE A 44 -11.98 7.15 13.74
C ILE A 44 -11.27 6.71 15.02
N ARG A 45 -11.92 6.94 16.16
CA ARG A 45 -11.51 6.36 17.43
C ARG A 45 -11.60 4.83 17.38
N SER A 46 -10.70 4.14 18.08
CA SER A 46 -10.72 2.67 18.14
C SER A 46 -12.12 2.17 18.53
N PRO A 47 -12.74 1.29 17.70
CA PRO A 47 -14.05 0.70 18.02
C PRO A 47 -14.05 -0.16 19.30
N GLU A 48 -12.87 -0.56 19.78
CA GLU A 48 -12.72 -1.37 21.00
C GLU A 48 -12.78 -0.54 22.29
N LEU A 49 -12.65 0.78 22.20
CA LEU A 49 -12.67 1.64 23.38
C LEU A 49 -14.10 1.97 23.82
N PRO A 50 -14.39 2.03 25.14
CA PRO A 50 -15.67 2.51 25.65
C PRO A 50 -16.03 3.90 25.12
N PRO A 51 -17.31 4.28 25.02
CA PRO A 51 -17.72 5.65 24.71
C PRO A 51 -16.96 6.69 25.54
N SER A 52 -16.68 7.88 24.99
CA SER A 52 -15.86 8.91 25.68
C SER A 52 -16.40 9.28 27.06
N ASN A 53 -17.73 9.35 27.24
CA ASN A 53 -18.39 9.64 28.52
C ASN A 53 -18.31 8.49 29.54
N GLU A 54 -17.85 7.30 29.14
CA GLU A 54 -17.66 6.13 30.01
C GLU A 54 -16.17 5.85 30.28
N MET A 55 -15.27 6.65 29.71
CA MET A 55 -13.84 6.52 29.95
C MET A 55 -13.51 6.95 31.39
N PRO A 56 -12.48 6.34 32.02
CA PRO A 56 -12.00 6.79 33.32
C PRO A 56 -11.55 8.25 33.30
N GLU A 57 -11.71 8.95 34.43
CA GLU A 57 -11.31 10.37 34.59
C GLU A 57 -9.86 10.65 34.18
N SER A 58 -8.97 9.63 34.28
CA SER A 58 -7.58 9.74 33.84
C SER A 58 -7.44 10.13 32.37
N TYR A 59 -8.36 9.73 31.50
CA TYR A 59 -8.34 10.02 30.06
C TYR A 59 -8.82 11.45 29.70
N HIS A 60 -9.49 12.14 30.63
CA HIS A 60 -9.90 13.53 30.47
C HIS A 60 -8.83 14.54 30.94
N SER A 61 -7.69 14.03 31.44
CA SER A 61 -6.57 14.83 31.91
C SER A 61 -6.08 15.77 30.80
N PRO A 62 -5.92 17.09 31.05
CA PRO A 62 -5.42 18.04 30.06
C PRO A 62 -3.94 17.76 29.74
N ILE A 63 -3.63 17.60 28.45
CA ILE A 63 -2.27 17.36 27.92
C ILE A 63 -1.89 18.47 26.95
N ALA A 64 -0.71 19.05 27.14
CA ALA A 64 -0.15 20.06 26.25
C ALA A 64 1.01 19.48 25.44
N LEU A 65 1.06 19.81 24.15
CA LEU A 65 2.22 19.57 23.30
C LEU A 65 2.68 20.89 22.71
N ILE A 66 3.98 21.07 22.55
CA ILE A 66 4.57 22.35 22.14
C ILE A 66 5.31 22.15 20.81
N GLY A 67 4.92 22.92 19.80
CA GLY A 67 5.33 22.76 18.40
C GLY A 67 4.45 21.74 17.67
N CYS A 68 3.89 22.12 16.53
CA CYS A 68 3.09 21.25 15.66
C CYS A 68 3.95 20.65 14.53
N GLY A 69 5.09 20.06 14.91
CA GLY A 69 5.95 19.28 14.03
C GLY A 69 5.67 17.77 14.09
N PRO A 70 6.41 16.95 13.32
CA PRO A 70 6.20 15.50 13.22
C PRO A 70 6.15 14.77 14.58
N ALA A 71 7.01 15.15 15.52
CA ALA A 71 7.07 14.54 16.84
C ALA A 71 5.78 14.75 17.65
N SER A 72 5.29 15.98 17.74
CA SER A 72 4.06 16.29 18.47
C SER A 72 2.82 15.76 17.75
N ILE A 73 2.77 15.79 16.42
CA ILE A 73 1.67 15.21 15.64
C ILE A 73 1.57 13.70 15.94
N SER A 74 2.70 13.00 15.96
CA SER A 74 2.75 11.58 16.33
C SER A 74 2.31 11.36 17.78
N CYS A 75 2.90 12.08 18.73
CA CYS A 75 2.58 11.93 20.15
C CYS A 75 1.10 12.16 20.44
N ALA A 76 0.53 13.26 19.92
CA ALA A 76 -0.87 13.58 20.07
C ALA A 76 -1.78 12.54 19.42
N SER A 77 -1.42 12.04 18.23
CA SER A 77 -2.18 11.00 17.54
C SER A 77 -2.27 9.72 18.38
N PHE A 78 -1.14 9.25 18.94
CA PHE A 78 -1.14 8.03 19.76
C PHE A 78 -1.82 8.22 21.12
N LEU A 79 -1.71 9.40 21.74
CA LEU A 79 -2.50 9.72 22.94
C LEU A 79 -4.00 9.72 22.64
N ALA A 80 -4.42 10.35 21.54
CA ALA A 80 -5.83 10.37 21.16
C ALA A 80 -6.34 8.96 20.82
N ARG A 81 -5.52 8.11 20.19
CA ARG A 81 -5.83 6.68 19.96
C ARG A 81 -5.98 5.88 21.24
N LEU A 82 -5.19 6.15 22.27
CA LEU A 82 -5.33 5.55 23.60
C LEU A 82 -6.63 6.00 24.30
N GLY A 83 -7.27 7.07 23.83
CA GLY A 83 -8.57 7.54 24.30
C GLY A 83 -8.54 8.88 25.03
N TYR A 84 -7.40 9.58 25.08
CA TYR A 84 -7.32 10.92 25.67
C TYR A 84 -8.06 11.93 24.79
N ASP A 85 -9.02 12.67 25.34
CA ASP A 85 -9.87 13.61 24.59
C ASP A 85 -9.53 15.10 24.84
N ASN A 86 -8.61 15.38 25.75
CA ASN A 86 -8.19 16.74 26.09
C ASN A 86 -6.71 17.01 25.74
N VAL A 87 -6.38 16.82 24.46
CA VAL A 87 -5.03 16.99 23.92
C VAL A 87 -4.94 18.27 23.09
N THR A 88 -4.02 19.17 23.44
CA THR A 88 -3.83 20.46 22.74
C THR A 88 -2.38 20.66 22.32
N ILE A 89 -2.16 20.94 21.04
CA ILE A 89 -0.87 21.35 20.50
C ILE A 89 -0.82 22.88 20.39
N PHE A 90 0.22 23.50 20.94
CA PHE A 90 0.51 24.93 20.83
C PHE A 90 1.65 25.14 19.82
N GLU A 91 1.37 25.85 18.73
CA GLU A 91 2.31 26.14 17.64
C GLU A 91 2.68 27.61 17.62
N LYS A 92 3.98 27.92 17.55
CA LYS A 92 4.50 29.30 17.54
C LYS A 92 4.07 30.05 16.28
N GLN A 93 4.07 29.37 15.14
CA GLN A 93 3.82 29.96 13.83
C GLN A 93 2.32 30.00 13.49
N LYS A 94 2.00 30.64 12.36
CA LYS A 94 0.64 30.67 11.77
C LYS A 94 0.31 29.43 10.96
N TYR A 95 1.25 28.50 10.83
CA TYR A 95 1.15 27.30 10.02
C TYR A 95 1.52 26.06 10.86
N ILE A 96 1.02 24.91 10.43
CA ILE A 96 1.22 23.60 11.06
C ILE A 96 2.23 22.76 10.29
N GLY A 97 2.72 21.66 10.89
CA GLY A 97 3.57 20.66 10.23
C GLY A 97 5.08 20.83 10.42
N GLY A 98 5.53 21.87 11.12
CA GLY A 98 6.96 22.12 11.39
C GLY A 98 7.80 22.20 10.10
N LEU A 99 8.98 21.57 10.10
CA LEU A 99 9.92 21.58 8.96
C LEU A 99 9.33 20.99 7.67
N SER A 100 8.42 20.02 7.78
CA SER A 100 7.69 19.44 6.63
C SER A 100 6.92 20.52 5.86
N THR A 101 6.47 21.56 6.55
CA THR A 101 5.80 22.71 5.96
C THR A 101 6.80 23.83 5.64
N SER A 102 7.65 24.22 6.58
CA SER A 102 8.45 25.45 6.46
C SER A 102 9.71 25.31 5.62
N GLU A 103 10.29 24.11 5.47
CA GLU A 103 11.63 23.99 4.88
C GLU A 103 11.73 22.93 3.78
N ILE A 104 11.11 21.76 3.96
CA ILE A 104 11.15 20.73 2.91
C ILE A 104 10.45 21.27 1.65
N PRO A 105 11.10 21.32 0.48
CA PRO A 105 10.54 21.96 -0.70
C PRO A 105 9.26 21.29 -1.22
N GLN A 106 8.35 22.09 -1.79
CA GLN A 106 7.07 21.61 -2.38
C GLN A 106 7.27 20.53 -3.45
N PHE A 107 8.40 20.52 -4.17
CA PHE A 107 8.70 19.54 -5.20
C PHE A 107 9.18 18.19 -4.66
N ARG A 108 9.47 18.08 -3.35
CA ARG A 108 9.74 16.82 -2.64
C ARG A 108 8.57 16.40 -1.74
N LEU A 109 7.98 17.37 -1.01
CA LEU A 109 6.85 17.15 -0.12
C LEU A 109 5.74 18.18 -0.37
N PRO A 110 4.67 17.81 -1.07
CA PRO A 110 3.52 18.68 -1.27
C PRO A 110 2.83 19.03 0.04
N TYR A 111 2.44 20.30 0.21
CA TYR A 111 1.79 20.76 1.44
C TYR A 111 0.46 20.03 1.74
N GLU A 112 -0.30 19.66 0.72
CA GLU A 112 -1.55 18.92 0.89
C GLU A 112 -1.36 17.58 1.63
N VAL A 113 -0.17 16.97 1.57
CA VAL A 113 0.17 15.74 2.31
C VAL A 113 0.26 16.02 3.80
N VAL A 114 0.94 17.11 4.18
CA VAL A 114 1.08 17.52 5.58
C VAL A 114 -0.28 17.90 6.16
N GLN A 115 -1.06 18.65 5.38
CA GLN A 115 -2.43 19.01 5.76
C GLN A 115 -3.28 17.76 6.00
N PHE A 116 -3.24 16.79 5.09
CA PHE A 116 -3.95 15.51 5.20
C PHE A 116 -3.62 14.76 6.50
N GLU A 117 -2.33 14.63 6.85
CA GLU A 117 -1.92 13.90 8.07
C GLU A 117 -2.33 14.62 9.36
N VAL A 118 -2.19 15.95 9.42
CA VAL A 118 -2.64 16.74 10.59
C VAL A 118 -4.16 16.67 10.74
N ASP A 119 -4.86 16.65 9.62
CA ASP A 119 -6.30 16.56 9.60
C ASP A 119 -6.80 15.18 10.08
N LEU A 120 -6.12 14.08 9.73
CA LEU A 120 -6.41 12.76 10.32
C LEU A 120 -6.22 12.75 11.83
N MET A 121 -5.19 13.42 12.35
CA MET A 121 -5.00 13.59 13.80
C MET A 121 -6.16 14.38 14.44
N LYS A 122 -6.64 15.44 13.78
CA LYS A 122 -7.77 16.25 14.26
C LYS A 122 -9.08 15.48 14.29
N ASP A 123 -9.28 14.48 13.42
CA ASP A 123 -10.47 13.62 13.48
C ASP A 123 -10.60 12.89 14.83
N LEU A 124 -9.48 12.67 15.52
CA LEU A 124 -9.45 12.08 16.87
C LEU A 124 -9.72 13.11 17.99
N GLY A 125 -10.01 14.36 17.66
CA GLY A 125 -10.32 15.42 18.63
C GLY A 125 -9.13 16.25 19.12
N VAL A 126 -7.93 16.01 18.59
CA VAL A 126 -6.73 16.80 18.93
C VAL A 126 -6.90 18.25 18.49
N LYS A 127 -6.66 19.19 19.41
CA LYS A 127 -6.76 20.63 19.15
C LYS A 127 -5.39 21.19 18.78
N VAL A 128 -5.37 22.16 17.87
CA VAL A 128 -4.15 22.90 17.50
C VAL A 128 -4.42 24.39 17.63
N ILE A 129 -3.61 25.07 18.43
CA ILE A 129 -3.65 26.52 18.66
C ILE A 129 -2.36 27.11 18.12
N CYS A 130 -2.47 27.85 17.02
CA CYS A 130 -1.35 28.55 16.38
C CYS A 130 -1.04 29.88 17.11
N GLU A 131 0.08 30.51 16.74
CA GLU A 131 0.56 31.76 17.32
C GLU A 131 0.79 31.73 18.83
N LYS A 132 1.07 30.54 19.39
CA LYS A 132 1.37 30.33 20.80
C LYS A 132 2.57 29.38 20.95
N GLY A 133 3.70 29.92 21.40
CA GLY A 133 4.94 29.18 21.60
C GLY A 133 5.58 29.48 22.95
N LEU A 134 6.62 28.72 23.30
CA LEU A 134 7.38 28.94 24.54
C LEU A 134 8.12 30.28 24.51
N SER A 135 8.02 31.03 25.61
CA SER A 135 8.84 32.22 25.90
C SER A 135 8.72 32.55 27.39
N ALA A 136 9.82 33.01 28.01
CA ALA A 136 9.87 33.41 29.41
C ALA A 136 8.83 34.49 29.77
N GLU A 137 8.48 35.36 28.81
CA GLU A 137 7.48 36.42 28.97
C GLU A 137 6.06 35.99 28.57
N GLY A 138 5.89 34.72 28.17
CA GLY A 138 4.63 34.16 27.67
C GLY A 138 4.35 32.78 28.26
N MET A 139 4.18 31.80 27.38
CA MET A 139 3.92 30.43 27.81
C MET A 139 5.23 29.76 28.28
N THR A 140 5.24 29.29 29.52
CA THR A 140 6.33 28.53 30.15
C THR A 140 5.83 27.18 30.66
N LEU A 141 6.75 26.24 30.97
CA LEU A 141 6.36 24.99 31.61
C LEU A 141 5.64 25.25 32.95
N THR A 142 6.15 26.16 33.79
CA THR A 142 5.51 26.54 35.05
C THR A 142 4.08 27.03 34.83
N SER A 143 3.85 27.92 33.86
CA SER A 143 2.50 28.41 33.54
C SER A 143 1.56 27.29 33.07
N LEU A 144 2.04 26.34 32.26
CA LEU A 144 1.22 25.20 31.83
C LEU A 144 0.84 24.30 33.01
N LYS A 145 1.75 24.12 33.97
CA LYS A 145 1.46 23.38 35.20
C LYS A 145 0.40 24.09 36.05
N GLU A 146 0.49 25.42 36.15
CA GLU A 146 -0.47 26.27 36.87
C GLU A 146 -1.85 26.29 36.19
N ASP A 147 -1.88 26.27 34.86
CA ASP A 147 -3.10 26.12 34.03
C ASP A 147 -3.74 24.72 34.16
N GLY A 148 -3.10 23.80 34.89
CA GLY A 148 -3.64 22.50 35.28
C GLY A 148 -3.27 21.35 34.34
N PHE A 149 -2.42 21.57 33.34
CA PHE A 149 -1.93 20.50 32.46
C PHE A 149 -1.20 19.42 33.26
N LYS A 150 -1.54 18.15 32.99
CA LYS A 150 -1.00 17.00 33.73
C LYS A 150 0.27 16.45 33.10
N ALA A 151 0.44 16.61 31.79
CA ALA A 151 1.65 16.24 31.08
C ALA A 151 1.94 17.24 29.96
N VAL A 152 3.23 17.44 29.68
CA VAL A 152 3.72 18.26 28.58
C VAL A 152 4.67 17.47 27.69
N PHE A 153 4.50 17.57 26.36
CA PHE A 153 5.47 17.09 25.38
C PHE A 153 6.10 18.27 24.63
N ILE A 154 7.43 18.33 24.60
CA ILE A 154 8.20 19.37 23.91
C ILE A 154 8.68 18.81 22.56
N GLY A 155 8.12 19.33 21.47
CA GLY A 155 8.43 18.96 20.09
C GLY A 155 8.67 20.18 19.20
N ILE A 156 9.33 21.22 19.72
CA ILE A 156 9.55 22.51 19.04
C ILE A 156 10.64 22.46 17.95
N GLY A 157 11.36 21.34 17.83
CA GLY A 157 12.52 21.20 16.95
C GLY A 157 13.69 22.09 17.35
N LEU A 158 14.54 22.45 16.39
CA LEU A 158 15.66 23.39 16.57
C LEU A 158 15.35 24.69 15.81
N PRO A 159 14.82 25.74 16.48
CA PRO A 159 14.18 26.85 15.77
C PRO A 159 15.16 27.85 15.14
N GLN A 160 16.39 27.98 15.64
CA GLN A 160 17.35 28.97 15.17
C GLN A 160 18.38 28.38 14.22
N ALA A 161 18.90 29.17 13.28
CA ALA A 161 19.99 28.75 12.40
C ALA A 161 21.33 28.73 13.15
N ASN A 162 22.18 27.76 12.83
CA ASN A 162 23.58 27.78 13.24
C ASN A 162 24.36 28.82 12.39
N ARG A 163 24.58 30.01 12.95
CA ARG A 163 25.22 31.14 12.25
C ARG A 163 26.70 31.25 12.67
N ALA A 164 27.60 31.24 11.69
CA ALA A 164 29.02 31.50 11.91
C ALA A 164 29.31 33.00 12.07
N GLU A 165 30.32 33.33 12.89
CA GLU A 165 30.67 34.72 13.23
C GLU A 165 31.02 35.59 12.02
N ILE A 166 31.64 35.00 10.99
CA ILE A 166 32.01 35.68 9.74
C ILE A 166 30.81 36.27 8.98
N PHE A 167 29.59 35.82 9.30
CA PHE A 167 28.36 36.31 8.70
C PHE A 167 27.61 37.30 9.60
N ASN A 168 28.12 37.65 10.77
CA ASN A 168 27.47 38.60 11.67
C ASN A 168 27.30 39.97 10.99
N GLY A 169 26.12 40.58 11.15
CA GLY A 169 25.78 41.86 10.54
C GLY A 169 25.32 41.81 9.08
N LEU A 170 25.45 40.66 8.39
CA LEU A 170 24.95 40.52 7.02
C LEU A 170 23.43 40.34 6.97
N THR A 171 22.79 40.95 5.96
CA THR A 171 21.33 40.92 5.79
C THR A 171 20.90 40.30 4.45
N MET A 172 19.61 39.98 4.34
CA MET A 172 19.02 39.44 3.10
C MET A 172 19.14 40.42 1.91
N ASP A 173 18.98 41.72 2.14
CA ASP A 173 19.12 42.76 1.09
C ASP A 173 20.53 42.86 0.52
N GLN A 174 21.52 42.46 1.31
CA GLN A 174 22.92 42.38 0.94
C GLN A 174 23.25 41.10 0.17
N GLY A 175 22.34 40.12 0.13
CA GLY A 175 22.51 38.83 -0.54
C GLY A 175 22.87 37.65 0.38
N PHE A 176 22.79 37.82 1.70
CA PHE A 176 23.07 36.74 2.65
C PHE A 176 21.79 36.17 3.26
N PHE A 177 21.67 34.85 3.26
CA PHE A 177 20.60 34.11 3.92
C PHE A 177 21.18 33.02 4.81
N THR A 178 20.50 32.69 5.90
CA THR A 178 20.58 31.34 6.47
C THR A 178 19.50 30.46 5.84
N SER A 179 19.60 29.13 5.98
CA SER A 179 18.55 28.23 5.52
C SER A 179 17.20 28.50 6.18
N LYS A 180 17.21 28.92 7.46
CA LYS A 180 16.02 29.31 8.23
C LYS A 180 15.41 30.65 7.78
N ASP A 181 16.14 31.44 6.99
CA ASP A 181 15.57 32.60 6.30
C ASP A 181 15.05 32.19 4.92
N PHE A 182 15.89 31.49 4.14
CA PHE A 182 15.65 31.25 2.72
C PHE A 182 14.52 30.25 2.45
N LEU A 183 14.58 29.07 3.06
CA LEU A 183 13.63 27.99 2.76
C LEU A 183 12.19 28.36 3.16
N PRO A 184 11.92 28.98 4.33
CA PRO A 184 10.56 29.44 4.67
C PRO A 184 9.98 30.47 3.70
N LEU A 185 10.80 31.34 3.10
CA LEU A 185 10.34 32.26 2.05
C LEU A 185 9.93 31.51 0.79
N VAL A 186 10.73 30.53 0.35
CA VAL A 186 10.40 29.69 -0.81
C VAL A 186 9.16 28.84 -0.53
N ALA A 187 9.06 28.24 0.64
CA ALA A 187 7.91 27.44 1.07
C ALA A 187 6.64 28.28 1.07
N SER A 188 6.65 29.44 1.72
CA SER A 188 5.48 30.34 1.79
C SER A 188 5.01 30.80 0.40
N ALA A 189 5.93 30.96 -0.55
CA ALA A 189 5.59 31.36 -1.92
C ALA A 189 5.10 30.20 -2.81
N SER A 190 5.48 28.95 -2.49
CA SER A 190 5.21 27.78 -3.34
C SER A 190 4.13 26.82 -2.81
N LYS A 191 3.90 26.82 -1.49
CA LYS A 191 2.95 25.96 -0.80
C LYS A 191 1.61 26.65 -0.62
N LYS A 192 0.69 26.41 -1.54
CA LYS A 192 -0.69 26.94 -1.45
C LYS A 192 -1.36 26.37 -0.19
N GLY A 193 -1.95 27.24 0.62
CA GLY A 193 -2.63 26.87 1.87
C GLY A 193 -1.77 26.94 3.14
N MET A 194 -0.44 27.09 3.02
CA MET A 194 0.47 27.16 4.17
C MET A 194 0.23 28.39 5.05
N CYS A 195 0.10 29.57 4.45
CA CYS A 195 -0.29 30.80 5.15
C CYS A 195 -1.34 31.55 4.33
N GLN A 196 -2.15 32.37 5.02
CA GLN A 196 -3.03 33.35 4.34
C GLN A 196 -2.23 34.52 3.73
N CYS A 197 -0.94 34.61 4.05
CA CYS A 197 -0.04 35.63 3.55
C CYS A 197 0.30 35.39 2.08
N ARG A 198 0.21 36.44 1.25
CA ARG A 198 0.62 36.37 -0.16
C ARG A 198 2.12 36.63 -0.24
N SER A 199 2.91 35.57 -0.41
CA SER A 199 4.37 35.65 -0.50
C SER A 199 4.85 35.47 -1.94
N SER A 200 5.73 36.35 -2.40
CA SER A 200 6.42 36.20 -3.68
C SER A 200 7.67 35.32 -3.53
N LEU A 201 7.99 34.54 -4.55
CA LEU A 201 9.26 33.81 -4.61
C LEU A 201 10.44 34.79 -4.48
N PRO A 202 11.49 34.47 -3.69
CA PRO A 202 12.71 35.26 -3.65
C PRO A 202 13.29 35.48 -5.05
N GLU A 203 13.71 36.70 -5.36
CA GLU A 203 14.40 37.02 -6.61
C GLU A 203 15.91 36.84 -6.47
N ILE A 204 16.41 35.66 -6.84
CA ILE A 204 17.83 35.34 -6.78
C ILE A 204 18.37 35.31 -8.21
N ARG A 205 19.11 36.35 -8.62
CA ARG A 205 19.69 36.46 -9.98
C ARG A 205 21.20 36.46 -9.93
N GLY A 206 21.84 35.47 -10.55
CA GLY A 206 23.30 35.36 -10.59
C GLY A 206 23.83 34.08 -9.97
N VAL A 207 24.99 34.16 -9.33
CA VAL A 207 25.69 33.01 -8.73
C VAL A 207 25.36 32.91 -7.25
N VAL A 208 24.97 31.72 -6.82
CA VAL A 208 24.67 31.40 -5.42
C VAL A 208 25.73 30.45 -4.87
N ILE A 209 26.23 30.74 -3.66
CA ILE A 209 27.01 29.80 -2.86
C ILE A 209 26.10 29.27 -1.74
N VAL A 210 25.95 27.96 -1.65
CA VAL A 210 25.33 27.27 -0.53
C VAL A 210 26.42 26.61 0.30
N LEU A 211 26.42 26.84 1.61
CA LEU A 211 27.43 26.35 2.53
C LEU A 211 26.88 25.20 3.37
N GLY A 212 27.38 23.99 3.15
CA GLY A 212 26.94 22.79 3.88
C GLY A 212 26.90 21.55 3.00
N ALA A 213 26.69 20.40 3.64
CA ALA A 213 26.62 19.09 2.98
C ALA A 213 25.61 18.13 3.64
N GLY A 214 24.56 18.66 4.27
CA GLY A 214 23.41 17.87 4.73
C GLY A 214 22.16 18.25 3.92
N ASP A 215 21.03 17.59 4.19
CA ASP A 215 19.77 17.75 3.44
C ASP A 215 19.38 19.21 3.21
N THR A 216 19.45 20.04 4.26
CA THR A 216 19.17 21.48 4.20
C THR A 216 19.98 22.20 3.11
N ALA A 217 21.24 21.81 2.88
CA ALA A 217 22.09 22.43 1.87
C ALA A 217 21.63 22.08 0.44
N PHE A 218 21.26 20.82 0.20
CA PHE A 218 20.78 20.37 -1.11
C PHE A 218 19.38 20.92 -1.42
N ASP A 219 18.50 21.02 -0.42
CA ASP A 219 17.22 21.71 -0.54
C ASP A 219 17.40 23.21 -0.83
N CYS A 220 18.36 23.88 -0.17
CA CYS A 220 18.70 25.27 -0.49
C CYS A 220 19.21 25.41 -1.94
N ALA A 221 20.06 24.49 -2.39
CA ALA A 221 20.64 24.54 -3.72
C ALA A 221 19.58 24.39 -4.83
N THR A 222 18.74 23.36 -4.73
CA THR A 222 17.65 23.10 -5.69
C THR A 222 16.56 24.17 -5.63
N SER A 223 16.27 24.72 -4.45
CA SER A 223 15.33 25.85 -4.27
C SER A 223 15.86 27.17 -4.85
N ALA A 224 17.16 27.41 -4.79
CA ALA A 224 17.79 28.60 -5.40
C ALA A 224 17.58 28.62 -6.93
N LEU A 225 17.62 27.46 -7.59
CA LEU A 225 17.31 27.35 -9.02
C LEU A 225 15.86 27.78 -9.33
N ARG A 226 14.90 27.41 -8.48
CA ARG A 226 13.49 27.85 -8.62
C ARG A 226 13.32 29.36 -8.45
N CYS A 227 14.20 29.98 -7.65
CA CYS A 227 14.23 31.43 -7.43
C CYS A 227 14.82 32.22 -8.62
N GLY A 228 15.46 31.54 -9.58
CA GLY A 228 16.05 32.13 -10.78
C GLY A 228 17.58 32.18 -10.77
N ALA A 229 18.25 31.46 -9.86
CA ALA A 229 19.70 31.41 -9.82
C ALA A 229 20.26 30.93 -11.17
N ARG A 230 21.32 31.60 -11.66
CA ARG A 230 21.99 31.24 -12.91
C ARG A 230 22.93 30.05 -12.73
N ARG A 231 23.55 29.94 -11.55
CA ARG A 231 24.47 28.87 -11.17
C ARG A 231 24.49 28.74 -9.66
N VAL A 232 24.62 27.51 -9.17
CA VAL A 232 24.67 27.21 -7.74
C VAL A 232 25.93 26.41 -7.44
N TYR A 233 26.70 26.86 -6.45
CA TYR A 233 27.83 26.14 -5.88
C TYR A 233 27.45 25.63 -4.50
N VAL A 234 27.60 24.34 -4.26
CA VAL A 234 27.49 23.72 -2.94
C VAL A 234 28.91 23.53 -2.42
N CYS A 235 29.32 24.38 -1.49
CA CYS A 235 30.67 24.36 -0.91
C CYS A 235 30.64 23.72 0.47
N PHE A 236 31.60 22.84 0.75
CA PHE A 236 31.69 22.15 2.03
C PHE A 236 33.13 21.91 2.46
N ARG A 237 33.33 21.95 3.79
CA ARG A 237 34.66 21.94 4.43
C ARG A 237 35.37 20.58 4.46
N LYS A 238 34.80 19.54 3.84
CA LYS A 238 35.34 18.17 3.81
C LYS A 238 35.30 17.60 2.39
N GLY A 239 35.62 16.32 2.21
CA GLY A 239 35.55 15.63 0.91
C GLY A 239 34.14 15.18 0.55
N PHE A 240 33.96 14.72 -0.70
CA PHE A 240 32.69 14.16 -1.19
C PHE A 240 32.22 12.94 -0.38
N THR A 241 33.14 12.11 0.09
CA THR A 241 32.84 10.96 0.96
C THR A 241 32.32 11.33 2.35
N ASN A 242 32.32 12.64 2.68
CA ASN A 242 31.83 13.16 3.95
C ASN A 242 30.52 13.95 3.81
N ILE A 243 29.86 13.89 2.64
CA ILE A 243 28.50 14.39 2.50
C ILE A 243 27.60 13.62 3.47
N ARG A 244 26.79 14.35 4.24
CA ARG A 244 25.89 13.79 5.25
C ARG A 244 24.52 13.44 4.69
N ALA A 245 24.07 14.15 3.66
CA ALA A 245 22.83 13.81 2.98
C ALA A 245 22.98 12.46 2.29
N VAL A 246 21.88 11.71 2.20
CA VAL A 246 21.89 10.44 1.47
C VAL A 246 22.12 10.64 -0.03
N PRO A 247 22.62 9.62 -0.75
CA PRO A 247 22.92 9.72 -2.17
C PRO A 247 21.74 10.22 -3.02
N GLU A 248 20.52 9.81 -2.68
CA GLU A 248 19.31 10.21 -3.42
C GLU A 248 19.05 11.72 -3.34
N GLU A 249 19.34 12.34 -2.20
CA GLU A 249 19.18 13.78 -1.99
C GLU A 249 20.28 14.58 -2.73
N MET A 250 21.52 14.07 -2.70
CA MET A 250 22.62 14.65 -3.48
C MET A 250 22.36 14.57 -4.99
N GLU A 251 21.82 13.45 -5.46
CA GLU A 251 21.60 13.21 -6.89
C GLU A 251 20.63 14.24 -7.50
N LEU A 252 19.61 14.68 -6.75
CA LEU A 252 18.69 15.73 -7.20
C LEU A 252 19.42 17.04 -7.57
N ALA A 253 20.34 17.50 -6.71
CA ALA A 253 21.11 18.70 -6.99
C ALA A 253 22.10 18.50 -8.15
N LYS A 254 22.64 17.27 -8.29
CA LYS A 254 23.58 16.90 -9.36
C LYS A 254 22.89 16.83 -10.73
N GLU A 255 21.72 16.21 -10.83
CA GLU A 255 20.91 16.16 -12.06
C GLU A 255 20.52 17.56 -12.53
N GLU A 256 20.34 18.50 -11.60
CA GLU A 256 20.06 19.91 -11.87
C GLU A 256 21.31 20.78 -12.04
N GLN A 257 22.48 20.16 -12.20
CA GLN A 257 23.74 20.82 -12.53
C GLN A 257 24.25 21.81 -11.46
N CYS A 258 23.95 21.56 -10.18
CA CYS A 258 24.68 22.22 -9.10
C CYS A 258 26.15 21.76 -9.09
N GLU A 259 27.07 22.69 -8.80
CA GLU A 259 28.50 22.38 -8.71
C GLU A 259 28.94 22.17 -7.29
N PHE A 260 29.71 21.10 -7.04
CA PHE A 260 30.16 20.73 -5.71
C PHE A 260 31.63 21.08 -5.52
N LEU A 261 31.92 21.90 -4.52
CA LEU A 261 33.28 22.36 -4.21
C LEU A 261 33.68 21.86 -2.81
N PRO A 262 34.37 20.70 -2.72
CA PRO A 262 34.82 20.13 -1.46
C PRO A 262 36.03 20.87 -0.90
N PHE A 263 36.38 20.57 0.35
CA PHE A 263 37.59 21.04 1.02
C PHE A 263 37.71 22.57 1.15
N LEU A 264 36.58 23.27 1.32
CA LEU A 264 36.55 24.72 1.44
C LEU A 264 35.91 25.16 2.76
N SER A 265 36.68 25.89 3.57
CA SER A 265 36.18 26.55 4.79
C SER A 265 36.08 28.05 4.58
N PRO A 266 34.93 28.69 4.88
CA PRO A 266 34.72 30.10 4.59
C PRO A 266 35.52 31.00 5.55
N ARG A 267 36.09 32.09 5.01
CA ARG A 267 36.95 33.02 5.75
C ARG A 267 36.45 34.45 5.75
N GLU A 268 36.14 35.01 4.58
CA GLU A 268 35.77 36.43 4.46
C GLU A 268 34.73 36.63 3.36
N VAL A 269 33.64 37.33 3.70
CA VAL A 269 32.64 37.75 2.71
C VAL A 269 33.13 38.99 1.99
N ILE A 270 33.28 38.88 0.67
CA ILE A 270 33.72 39.99 -0.17
C ILE A 270 32.51 40.86 -0.50
N MET A 271 32.50 42.08 0.01
CA MET A 271 31.41 43.05 -0.20
C MET A 271 31.80 44.11 -1.24
N LYS A 272 30.88 44.45 -2.14
CA LYS A 272 31.02 45.56 -3.10
C LYS A 272 29.70 46.31 -3.22
N ASN A 273 29.75 47.64 -3.11
CA ASN A 273 28.57 48.52 -3.20
C ASN A 273 27.43 48.08 -2.25
N GLY A 274 27.77 47.64 -1.04
CA GLY A 274 26.80 47.17 -0.05
C GLY A 274 26.16 45.81 -0.33
N ARG A 275 26.66 45.04 -1.31
CA ARG A 275 26.19 43.68 -1.62
C ARG A 275 27.31 42.66 -1.65
N VAL A 276 26.96 41.39 -1.45
CA VAL A 276 27.87 40.27 -1.65
C VAL A 276 28.38 40.27 -3.09
N ALA A 277 29.69 40.15 -3.25
CA ALA A 277 30.39 40.02 -4.53
C ALA A 277 31.23 38.72 -4.61
N GLY A 278 31.35 38.01 -3.50
CA GLY A 278 32.02 36.71 -3.42
C GLY A 278 32.27 36.26 -1.99
N LEU A 279 32.87 35.08 -1.86
CA LEU A 279 33.31 34.49 -0.61
C LEU A 279 34.74 33.99 -0.77
N GLN A 280 35.61 34.42 0.14
CA GLN A 280 36.95 33.87 0.29
C GLN A 280 36.89 32.64 1.19
N PHE A 281 37.58 31.58 0.77
CA PHE A 281 37.75 30.34 1.49
C PHE A 281 39.23 30.06 1.70
N CYS A 282 39.56 29.32 2.75
CA CYS A 282 40.81 28.59 2.86
C CYS A 282 40.57 27.11 2.52
N ARG A 283 41.60 26.44 2.03
CA ARG A 283 41.55 24.99 1.79
C ARG A 283 41.51 24.26 3.12
N THR A 284 40.80 23.13 3.17
CA THR A 284 40.88 22.18 4.27
C THR A 284 41.49 20.86 3.82
N GLU A 285 42.11 20.15 4.74
CA GLU A 285 42.59 18.79 4.50
C GLU A 285 42.52 17.94 5.77
N GLN A 286 42.56 16.62 5.57
CA GLN A 286 42.56 15.66 6.65
C GLN A 286 43.99 15.16 6.86
N THR A 287 44.48 15.29 8.09
CA THR A 287 45.78 14.75 8.50
C THR A 287 45.72 13.22 8.58
N GLU A 288 46.88 12.55 8.66
CA GLU A 288 46.96 11.09 8.84
C GLU A 288 46.21 10.58 10.09
N LYS A 289 46.05 11.44 11.11
CA LYS A 289 45.31 11.13 12.35
C LYS A 289 43.80 11.26 12.21
N GLY A 290 43.33 11.79 11.08
CA GLY A 290 41.91 12.04 10.84
C GLY A 290 41.43 13.44 11.24
N ASP A 291 42.28 14.25 11.86
CA ASP A 291 41.98 15.64 12.22
C ASP A 291 41.90 16.53 10.98
N TRP A 292 40.98 17.49 11.00
CA TRP A 292 40.79 18.45 9.91
C TRP A 292 41.57 19.72 10.22
N VAL A 293 42.43 20.14 9.29
CA VAL A 293 43.21 21.38 9.37
C VAL A 293 42.81 22.33 8.24
N GLU A 294 43.02 23.61 8.49
CA GLU A 294 42.76 24.69 7.54
C GLU A 294 44.10 25.29 7.10
N ASP A 295 44.34 25.36 5.80
CA ASP A 295 45.55 25.94 5.22
C ASP A 295 45.26 27.38 4.81
N GLU A 296 45.75 28.34 5.60
CA GLU A 296 45.53 29.77 5.40
C GLU A 296 46.26 30.33 4.17
N ASP A 297 47.32 29.67 3.69
CA ASP A 297 48.08 30.10 2.52
C ASP A 297 47.36 29.69 1.23
N GLN A 298 46.58 28.60 1.27
CA GLN A 298 45.81 28.09 0.14
C GLN A 298 44.41 28.69 0.09
N VAL A 299 44.29 29.88 -0.51
CA VAL A 299 43.06 30.66 -0.58
C VAL A 299 42.31 30.49 -1.91
N VAL A 300 40.98 30.39 -1.84
CA VAL A 300 40.07 30.43 -3.00
C VAL A 300 39.14 31.62 -2.88
N ARG A 301 39.03 32.45 -3.93
CA ARG A 301 38.06 33.56 -4.00
C ARG A 301 36.99 33.23 -5.03
N LEU A 302 35.82 32.83 -4.55
CA LEU A 302 34.70 32.46 -5.41
C LEU A 302 33.76 33.66 -5.56
N LYS A 303 33.51 34.08 -6.80
CA LYS A 303 32.53 35.15 -7.09
C LYS A 303 31.12 34.63 -6.86
N ALA A 304 30.32 35.43 -6.17
CA ALA A 304 28.93 35.13 -5.89
C ALA A 304 28.13 36.41 -5.65
N ASP A 305 26.85 36.36 -5.97
CA ASP A 305 25.89 37.43 -5.71
C ASP A 305 25.09 37.14 -4.43
N TYR A 306 24.98 35.85 -4.07
CA TYR A 306 24.26 35.39 -2.89
C TYR A 306 25.02 34.29 -2.14
N ILE A 307 24.87 34.27 -0.82
CA ILE A 307 25.38 33.22 0.07
C ILE A 307 24.23 32.71 0.92
N ILE A 308 24.08 31.38 0.98
CA ILE A 308 23.10 30.69 1.82
C ILE A 308 23.84 29.77 2.79
N SER A 309 23.79 30.07 4.08
CA SER A 309 24.38 29.24 5.13
C SER A 309 23.42 28.12 5.56
N ALA A 310 23.84 26.86 5.38
CA ALA A 310 23.07 25.67 5.73
C ALA A 310 23.84 24.76 6.71
N PHE A 311 24.39 25.36 7.78
CA PHE A 311 25.18 24.65 8.81
C PHE A 311 24.36 23.86 9.83
N GLY A 312 23.05 23.80 9.65
CA GLY A 312 22.11 23.18 10.58
C GLY A 312 21.44 24.21 11.48
N SER A 313 20.75 23.70 12.50
CA SER A 313 19.91 24.49 13.40
C SER A 313 20.26 24.18 14.85
N VAL A 314 19.93 25.09 15.76
CA VAL A 314 20.22 25.00 17.20
C VAL A 314 19.05 25.57 18.02
N LEU A 315 19.08 25.35 19.33
CA LEU A 315 18.32 26.13 20.30
C LEU A 315 19.26 27.14 20.96
N SER A 316 19.06 28.43 20.69
CA SER A 316 19.91 29.49 21.25
C SER A 316 19.14 30.70 21.80
N ASP A 317 17.80 30.68 21.68
CA ASP A 317 16.95 31.75 22.19
C ASP A 317 16.80 31.63 23.72
N GLN A 318 17.34 32.59 24.44
CA GLN A 318 17.36 32.61 25.90
C GLN A 318 15.95 32.61 26.50
N GLN A 319 14.99 33.30 25.87
CA GLN A 319 13.60 33.32 26.36
C GLN A 319 12.96 31.94 26.27
N VAL A 320 13.29 31.17 25.23
CA VAL A 320 12.77 29.80 25.06
C VAL A 320 13.44 28.85 26.05
N MET A 321 14.76 28.95 26.24
CA MET A 321 15.49 28.13 27.20
C MET A 321 15.03 28.38 28.65
N GLU A 322 14.80 29.63 29.03
CA GLU A 322 14.26 29.98 30.35
C GLU A 322 12.83 29.46 30.55
N ALA A 323 12.00 29.46 29.50
CA ALA A 323 10.64 28.91 29.54
C ALA A 323 10.58 27.40 29.79
N LEU A 324 11.69 26.68 29.58
CA LEU A 324 11.85 25.24 29.84
C LEU A 324 12.27 24.93 31.29
N SER A 325 12.57 25.94 32.11
CA SER A 325 12.91 25.72 33.52
C SER A 325 11.78 25.00 34.27
N PRO A 326 12.06 24.02 35.15
CA PRO A 326 13.38 23.62 35.67
C PRO A 326 14.01 22.39 34.96
N VAL A 327 13.59 22.06 33.72
CA VAL A 327 14.14 20.91 33.00
C VAL A 327 15.66 21.04 32.82
N LYS A 328 16.38 19.96 33.13
CA LYS A 328 17.84 19.90 32.90
C LYS A 328 18.13 19.94 31.41
N LEU A 329 19.04 20.84 31.03
CA LEU A 329 19.53 20.96 29.67
C LEU A 329 20.91 20.32 29.55
N THR A 330 21.20 19.73 28.40
CA THR A 330 22.52 19.20 28.05
C THR A 330 23.51 20.35 27.79
N ARG A 331 24.78 20.00 27.60
CA ARG A 331 25.82 20.97 27.16
C ARG A 331 25.50 21.69 25.85
N TRP A 332 24.57 21.16 25.06
CA TRP A 332 24.15 21.72 23.77
C TRP A 332 22.89 22.60 23.89
N GLY A 333 22.39 22.85 25.10
CA GLY A 333 21.20 23.67 25.35
C GLY A 333 19.88 22.95 25.11
N THR A 334 19.90 21.69 24.67
CA THR A 334 18.70 20.86 24.47
C THR A 334 18.25 20.16 25.77
N PRO A 335 16.96 19.82 25.95
CA PRO A 335 16.49 19.01 27.08
C PRO A 335 17.21 17.67 27.20
N GLU A 336 17.66 17.32 28.40
CA GLU A 336 18.13 15.96 28.71
C GLU A 336 16.91 15.03 28.84
N VAL A 337 16.92 13.92 28.09
CA VAL A 337 15.84 12.92 28.10
C VAL A 337 16.37 11.53 28.34
N ASN A 338 15.56 10.69 28.97
CA ASN A 338 15.77 9.24 28.96
C ASN A 338 15.40 8.69 27.57
N THR A 339 16.31 7.99 26.91
CA THR A 339 16.14 7.50 25.52
C THR A 339 15.09 6.40 25.37
N ASP A 340 14.76 5.69 26.46
CA ASP A 340 13.73 4.64 26.44
C ASP A 340 12.33 5.21 26.69
N THR A 341 12.22 6.28 27.48
CA THR A 341 10.92 6.83 27.91
C THR A 341 10.58 8.18 27.30
N MET A 342 11.56 8.87 26.72
CA MET A 342 11.48 10.26 26.27
C MET A 342 11.16 11.27 27.39
N GLN A 343 11.26 10.84 28.65
CA GLN A 343 10.99 11.65 29.84
C GLN A 343 12.19 12.53 30.16
N THR A 344 11.94 13.77 30.56
CA THR A 344 13.00 14.70 31.01
C THR A 344 13.34 14.50 32.50
N SER A 345 14.12 15.41 33.10
CA SER A 345 14.32 15.45 34.54
C SER A 345 13.04 15.69 35.34
N GLU A 346 12.01 16.28 34.72
CA GLU A 346 10.70 16.51 35.32
C GLU A 346 9.73 15.39 34.92
N PRO A 347 9.14 14.63 35.87
CA PRO A 347 8.36 13.44 35.54
C PRO A 347 7.14 13.66 34.62
N TRP A 348 6.60 14.88 34.62
CA TRP A 348 5.43 15.28 33.84
C TRP A 348 5.79 15.92 32.50
N VAL A 349 7.08 16.05 32.18
CA VAL A 349 7.58 16.69 30.95
C VAL A 349 8.40 15.70 30.14
N PHE A 350 8.05 15.59 28.87
CA PHE A 350 8.66 14.71 27.87
C PHE A 350 9.15 15.54 26.69
N ALA A 351 10.13 15.06 25.93
CA ALA A 351 10.60 15.74 24.73
C ALA A 351 11.05 14.73 23.65
N GLY A 352 10.89 15.11 22.38
CA GLY A 352 11.23 14.23 21.25
C GLY A 352 11.34 14.98 19.91
N GLY A 353 11.95 14.34 18.92
CA GLY A 353 12.33 14.96 17.64
C GLY A 353 13.63 15.74 17.75
N ASP A 354 13.88 16.67 16.82
CA ASP A 354 15.17 17.39 16.74
C ASP A 354 15.59 18.05 18.06
N ILE A 355 14.61 18.50 18.87
CA ILE A 355 14.88 19.15 20.17
C ILE A 355 15.52 18.20 21.18
N ALA A 356 15.29 16.88 21.09
CA ALA A 356 15.94 15.89 21.93
C ALA A 356 17.40 15.63 21.49
N GLY A 357 17.79 16.05 20.28
CA GLY A 357 19.13 15.84 19.73
C GLY A 357 19.45 14.38 19.35
N LEU A 358 18.43 13.54 19.24
CA LEU A 358 18.55 12.11 18.89
C LEU A 358 18.16 11.86 17.42
N ALA A 359 17.01 12.39 17.01
CA ALA A 359 16.48 12.23 15.66
C ALA A 359 17.24 13.09 14.64
N ASN A 360 17.44 12.54 13.44
CA ASN A 360 17.97 13.26 12.27
C ASN A 360 16.95 13.29 11.11
N THR A 361 15.84 12.57 11.23
CA THR A 361 14.84 12.40 10.18
C THR A 361 13.41 12.61 10.70
N SER A 362 12.47 12.85 9.79
CA SER A 362 11.05 12.97 10.13
C SER A 362 10.50 11.68 10.75
N VAL A 363 10.94 10.49 10.30
CA VAL A 363 10.44 9.20 10.81
C VAL A 363 10.95 8.91 12.22
N GLU A 364 12.19 9.28 12.54
CA GLU A 364 12.72 9.18 13.92
C GLU A 364 11.98 10.16 14.83
N SER A 365 11.73 11.39 14.38
CA SER A 365 10.91 12.35 15.14
C SER A 365 9.50 11.82 15.42
N VAL A 366 8.86 11.19 14.42
CA VAL A 366 7.57 10.50 14.61
C VAL A 366 7.70 9.37 15.63
N ASN A 367 8.79 8.60 15.60
CA ASN A 367 9.03 7.53 16.56
C ASN A 367 9.24 8.05 17.99
N ASP A 368 9.95 9.16 18.19
CA ASP A 368 10.12 9.75 19.52
C ASP A 368 8.77 10.15 20.12
N GLY A 369 7.90 10.78 19.32
CA GLY A 369 6.53 11.11 19.74
C GLY A 369 5.70 9.87 20.08
N LYS A 370 5.82 8.81 19.27
CA LYS A 370 5.17 7.51 19.51
C LYS A 370 5.66 6.90 20.81
N GLN A 371 6.96 6.87 21.04
CA GLN A 371 7.56 6.32 22.26
C GLN A 371 7.12 7.12 23.50
N ALA A 372 7.19 8.44 23.43
CA ALA A 372 6.75 9.34 24.50
C ALA A 372 5.28 9.13 24.85
N SER A 373 4.40 8.92 23.86
CA SER A 373 2.95 8.74 24.10
C SER A 373 2.63 7.59 25.06
N TRP A 374 3.36 6.48 24.97
CA TRP A 374 3.17 5.34 25.86
C TRP A 374 3.54 5.73 27.29
N HIS A 375 4.69 6.38 27.49
CA HIS A 375 5.15 6.72 28.84
C HIS A 375 4.42 7.92 29.44
N ILE A 376 3.93 8.86 28.63
CA ILE A 376 2.96 9.87 29.05
C ILE A 376 1.68 9.18 29.54
N HIS A 377 1.19 8.18 28.81
CA HIS A 377 0.04 7.38 29.24
C HIS A 377 0.33 6.71 30.59
N ARG A 378 1.46 6.01 30.74
CA ARG A 378 1.83 5.37 32.02
C ARG A 378 1.90 6.39 33.16
N TYR A 379 2.52 7.53 32.91
CA TYR A 379 2.66 8.60 33.88
C TYR A 379 1.29 9.12 34.33
N ILE A 380 0.41 9.49 33.39
CA ILE A 380 -0.93 10.00 33.72
C ILE A 380 -1.74 8.95 34.47
N GLN A 381 -1.75 7.69 34.00
CA GLN A 381 -2.48 6.63 34.71
C GLN A 381 -1.99 6.46 36.16
N SER A 382 -0.68 6.57 36.40
CA SER A 382 -0.12 6.53 37.76
C SER A 382 -0.61 7.65 38.67
N LEU A 383 -0.89 8.85 38.14
CA LEU A 383 -1.44 9.98 38.92
C LEU A 383 -2.85 9.68 39.45
N HIS A 384 -3.56 8.79 38.77
CA HIS A 384 -4.91 8.34 39.11
C HIS A 384 -4.92 6.99 39.83
N GLY A 385 -3.75 6.51 40.31
CA GLY A 385 -3.62 5.24 41.02
C GLY A 385 -3.85 4.00 40.15
N GLN A 386 -3.81 4.14 38.82
CA GLN A 386 -4.00 3.04 37.89
C GLN A 386 -2.65 2.47 37.45
N THR A 387 -2.63 1.15 37.23
CA THR A 387 -1.47 0.45 36.65
C THR A 387 -1.75 0.10 35.20
N VAL A 388 -0.70 0.18 34.40
CA VAL A 388 -0.68 -0.13 32.97
C VAL A 388 0.25 -1.29 32.72
N ASP A 389 -0.05 -2.09 31.70
CA ASP A 389 0.79 -3.23 31.30
C ASP A 389 2.25 -2.79 31.10
N PRO A 390 3.26 -3.53 31.58
CA PRO A 390 4.65 -3.20 31.29
C PRO A 390 4.98 -3.31 29.79
N VAL A 391 4.25 -4.14 29.03
CA VAL A 391 4.43 -4.31 27.59
C VAL A 391 3.62 -3.23 26.84
N PRO A 392 4.26 -2.40 26.00
CA PRO A 392 3.56 -1.39 25.21
C PRO A 392 2.45 -1.96 24.32
N LYS A 393 1.25 -1.38 24.44
CA LYS A 393 0.06 -1.73 23.64
C LYS A 393 -0.55 -0.46 23.04
N LEU A 394 0.17 0.14 22.09
CA LEU A 394 -0.33 1.31 21.36
C LEU A 394 -1.39 0.88 20.34
N PRO A 395 -2.58 1.51 20.30
CA PRO A 395 -3.62 1.13 19.36
C PRO A 395 -3.24 1.39 17.90
N LEU A 396 -3.83 0.60 17.01
CA LEU A 396 -3.69 0.72 15.55
C LEU A 396 -4.39 1.99 15.02
N PHE A 397 -4.28 2.20 13.71
CA PHE A 397 -5.09 3.17 12.97
C PHE A 397 -6.42 2.53 12.60
N TYR A 398 -7.53 3.27 12.76
CA TYR A 398 -8.87 2.83 12.38
C TYR A 398 -9.58 3.88 11.55
N SER A 399 -10.49 3.43 10.70
CA SER A 399 -11.39 4.24 9.86
C SER A 399 -12.78 3.60 9.82
N ALA A 400 -13.75 4.30 9.22
CA ALA A 400 -15.10 3.75 9.02
C ALA A 400 -15.14 2.46 8.16
N ILE A 401 -14.06 2.15 7.43
CA ILE A 401 -13.93 0.86 6.72
C ILE A 401 -13.89 -0.29 7.73
N ASP A 402 -13.23 -0.13 8.86
CA ASP A 402 -12.97 -1.21 9.81
C ASP A 402 -14.25 -1.72 10.49
N GLU A 403 -15.29 -0.88 10.54
CA GLU A 403 -16.61 -1.19 11.10
C GLU A 403 -17.51 -1.97 10.13
N VAL A 404 -17.12 -2.14 8.86
CA VAL A 404 -17.94 -2.85 7.88
C VAL A 404 -18.09 -4.32 8.23
N ASP A 405 -19.34 -4.78 8.34
CA ASP A 405 -19.68 -6.18 8.56
C ASP A 405 -19.50 -6.99 7.26
N ILE A 406 -18.58 -7.94 7.31
CA ILE A 406 -18.30 -8.89 6.23
C ILE A 406 -18.76 -10.32 6.57
N SER A 407 -19.55 -10.51 7.63
CA SER A 407 -20.12 -11.80 7.97
C SER A 407 -21.17 -12.25 6.95
N VAL A 408 -21.38 -13.57 6.88
CA VAL A 408 -22.36 -14.18 5.96
C VAL A 408 -22.96 -15.43 6.58
N ASP A 409 -24.26 -15.64 6.38
CA ASP A 409 -24.95 -16.88 6.76
C ASP A 409 -25.06 -17.81 5.54
N VAL A 410 -24.69 -19.07 5.73
CA VAL A 410 -24.82 -20.11 4.71
C VAL A 410 -25.36 -21.38 5.36
N CYS A 411 -26.52 -21.87 4.91
CA CYS A 411 -27.18 -23.06 5.45
C CYS A 411 -27.42 -22.98 6.98
N GLY A 412 -27.68 -21.79 7.53
CA GLY A 412 -27.86 -21.59 8.97
C GLY A 412 -26.55 -21.60 9.78
N ILE A 413 -25.39 -21.61 9.10
CA ILE A 413 -24.07 -21.46 9.70
C ILE A 413 -23.62 -20.02 9.51
N LYS A 414 -23.31 -19.33 10.61
CA LYS A 414 -22.79 -17.95 10.57
C LYS A 414 -21.28 -17.96 10.42
N PHE A 415 -20.79 -17.45 9.31
CA PHE A 415 -19.37 -17.23 9.05
C PHE A 415 -18.98 -15.81 9.48
N PRO A 416 -17.95 -15.60 10.31
CA PRO A 416 -17.55 -14.27 10.76
C PRO A 416 -16.95 -13.42 9.61
N ASN A 417 -16.39 -14.08 8.59
CA ASN A 417 -15.99 -13.50 7.32
C ASN A 417 -16.04 -14.62 6.24
N PRO A 418 -16.09 -14.30 4.94
CA PRO A 418 -16.33 -15.30 3.90
C PRO A 418 -15.07 -16.06 3.50
N PHE A 419 -13.92 -15.83 4.14
CA PHE A 419 -12.64 -16.42 3.75
C PHE A 419 -12.29 -17.62 4.63
N GLY A 420 -11.84 -18.70 4.01
CA GLY A 420 -11.46 -19.91 4.74
C GLY A 420 -10.36 -20.72 4.09
N LEU A 421 -9.76 -21.61 4.87
CA LEU A 421 -8.74 -22.53 4.38
C LEU A 421 -9.38 -23.69 3.63
N ALA A 422 -8.96 -23.93 2.40
CA ALA A 422 -9.36 -25.12 1.64
C ALA A 422 -8.73 -26.40 2.25
N SER A 423 -9.36 -27.56 2.03
CA SER A 423 -8.79 -28.88 2.35
C SER A 423 -7.56 -29.16 1.50
N ALA A 424 -6.36 -28.86 2.02
CA ALA A 424 -5.14 -28.73 1.22
C ALA A 424 -3.86 -28.67 2.12
N PRO A 425 -2.64 -28.45 1.58
CA PRO A 425 -1.43 -28.36 2.40
C PRO A 425 -1.49 -27.35 3.57
N PRO A 426 -2.13 -26.16 3.44
CA PRO A 426 -2.32 -25.24 4.58
C PRO A 426 -3.13 -25.80 5.75
N THR A 427 -3.81 -26.94 5.58
CA THR A 427 -4.58 -27.63 6.62
C THR A 427 -4.06 -29.03 6.90
N THR A 428 -2.76 -29.28 6.68
CA THR A 428 -2.11 -30.58 6.92
C THR A 428 -2.19 -31.03 8.38
N THR A 429 -2.27 -30.10 9.34
CA THR A 429 -2.37 -30.40 10.77
C THR A 429 -3.36 -29.47 11.48
N THR A 430 -3.88 -29.92 12.60
CA THR A 430 -4.78 -29.15 13.49
C THR A 430 -4.10 -27.90 14.05
N ALA A 431 -2.81 -27.99 14.37
CA ALA A 431 -2.04 -26.86 14.85
C ALA A 431 -1.93 -25.73 13.80
N MET A 432 -1.98 -26.06 12.50
CA MET A 432 -2.04 -25.06 11.44
C MET A 432 -3.40 -24.37 11.39
N ILE A 433 -4.49 -25.13 11.49
CA ILE A 433 -5.85 -24.57 11.52
C ILE A 433 -6.04 -23.66 12.74
N ARG A 434 -5.57 -24.08 13.92
CA ARG A 434 -5.59 -23.25 15.14
C ARG A 434 -4.91 -21.91 14.90
N ARG A 435 -3.68 -21.91 14.38
CA ARG A 435 -2.95 -20.66 14.08
C ARG A 435 -3.67 -19.81 13.05
N ALA A 436 -4.32 -20.41 12.05
CA ALA A 436 -5.12 -19.65 11.10
C ALA A 436 -6.34 -18.98 11.76
N PHE A 437 -7.04 -19.66 12.68
CA PHE A 437 -8.10 -19.01 13.46
C PHE A 437 -7.57 -17.90 14.37
N GLU A 438 -6.40 -18.08 14.98
CA GLU A 438 -5.71 -17.01 15.74
C GLU A 438 -5.35 -15.80 14.86
N GLN A 439 -5.09 -16.00 13.57
CA GLN A 439 -4.91 -14.90 12.60
C GLN A 439 -6.23 -14.27 12.10
N GLY A 440 -7.38 -14.88 12.35
CA GLY A 440 -8.70 -14.34 11.97
C GLY A 440 -9.40 -15.01 10.78
N TRP A 441 -8.95 -16.17 10.30
CA TRP A 441 -9.65 -16.92 9.25
C TRP A 441 -11.05 -17.34 9.70
N GLY A 442 -12.07 -17.04 8.89
CA GLY A 442 -13.46 -17.25 9.29
C GLY A 442 -13.88 -18.71 9.34
N PHE A 443 -13.29 -19.54 8.46
CA PHE A 443 -13.51 -20.98 8.47
C PHE A 443 -12.29 -21.76 7.99
N ALA A 444 -12.27 -23.06 8.26
CA ALA A 444 -11.23 -23.95 7.75
C ALA A 444 -11.77 -25.35 7.49
N LEU A 445 -11.24 -25.98 6.45
CA LEU A 445 -11.45 -27.39 6.17
C LEU A 445 -10.33 -28.23 6.76
N THR A 446 -10.67 -29.38 7.36
CA THR A 446 -9.65 -30.40 7.61
C THR A 446 -9.06 -30.88 6.28
N LYS A 447 -7.79 -31.30 6.26
CA LYS A 447 -7.31 -32.10 5.12
C LYS A 447 -8.21 -33.34 5.01
N THR A 448 -8.59 -33.69 3.79
CA THR A 448 -9.46 -34.85 3.54
C THR A 448 -8.94 -36.08 4.26
N PHE A 449 -9.77 -36.79 5.02
CA PHE A 449 -9.40 -38.03 5.67
C PHE A 449 -10.40 -39.15 5.35
N GLY A 450 -9.94 -40.40 5.47
CA GLY A 450 -10.72 -41.60 5.23
C GLY A 450 -10.71 -42.52 6.44
N LEU A 451 -11.36 -43.68 6.32
CA LEU A 451 -11.29 -44.76 7.30
C LEU A 451 -9.87 -45.36 7.34
N ASP A 452 -9.53 -46.04 8.44
CA ASP A 452 -8.18 -46.61 8.62
C ASP A 452 -7.81 -47.65 7.54
N LYS A 453 -8.81 -48.33 6.96
CA LYS A 453 -8.60 -49.26 5.84
C LYS A 453 -8.17 -48.56 4.54
N ASP A 454 -8.41 -47.25 4.44
CA ASP A 454 -8.12 -46.41 3.27
C ASP A 454 -6.89 -45.52 3.48
N LEU A 455 -6.06 -45.83 4.48
CA LEU A 455 -4.82 -45.08 4.74
C LEU A 455 -3.93 -45.02 3.51
N VAL A 456 -3.25 -43.88 3.39
CA VAL A 456 -2.37 -43.58 2.26
C VAL A 456 -0.97 -43.22 2.72
N THR A 457 -0.04 -43.28 1.78
CA THR A 457 1.33 -42.80 1.95
C THR A 457 1.67 -41.91 0.77
N ASN A 458 2.08 -40.68 1.05
CA ASN A 458 2.48 -39.74 0.03
C ASN A 458 3.84 -40.09 -0.56
N VAL A 459 4.02 -39.79 -1.85
CA VAL A 459 5.33 -39.82 -2.51
C VAL A 459 6.08 -38.50 -2.33
N SER A 460 7.37 -38.45 -2.71
CA SER A 460 8.14 -37.21 -2.78
C SER A 460 9.16 -37.24 -3.92
N PRO A 461 9.42 -36.11 -4.61
CA PRO A 461 8.75 -34.81 -4.50
C PRO A 461 7.30 -34.85 -5.02
N ARG A 462 6.42 -33.97 -4.52
CA ARG A 462 4.97 -34.02 -4.82
C ARG A 462 4.25 -32.69 -5.02
N ILE A 463 4.88 -31.56 -4.76
CA ILE A 463 4.32 -30.22 -5.01
C ILE A 463 5.41 -29.42 -5.72
N VAL A 464 5.07 -28.80 -6.86
CA VAL A 464 6.00 -28.03 -7.68
C VAL A 464 5.39 -26.69 -8.08
N ARG A 465 6.25 -25.69 -8.31
CA ARG A 465 5.83 -24.40 -8.87
C ARG A 465 5.23 -24.56 -10.27
N GLY A 466 4.37 -23.62 -10.63
CA GLY A 466 3.82 -23.48 -11.96
C GLY A 466 4.85 -23.02 -12.99
N THR A 467 4.70 -23.45 -14.23
CA THR A 467 5.41 -22.90 -15.42
C THR A 467 4.50 -21.97 -16.24
N THR A 468 3.29 -21.72 -15.74
CA THR A 468 2.19 -20.98 -16.40
C THR A 468 2.48 -19.50 -16.62
N SER A 469 3.47 -18.93 -15.93
CA SER A 469 3.91 -17.54 -16.05
C SER A 469 5.42 -17.44 -16.34
N GLY A 470 5.96 -18.41 -17.09
CA GLY A 470 7.36 -18.41 -17.52
C GLY A 470 8.35 -18.75 -16.41
N HIS A 471 9.55 -18.16 -16.48
CA HIS A 471 10.67 -18.41 -15.57
C HIS A 471 10.73 -17.41 -14.39
N MET A 472 9.57 -17.00 -13.89
CA MET A 472 9.46 -16.19 -12.67
C MET A 472 9.48 -17.08 -11.42
N TYR A 473 10.44 -16.87 -10.53
CA TYR A 473 10.61 -17.57 -9.25
C TYR A 473 10.27 -16.64 -8.08
N GLY A 474 10.18 -17.19 -6.87
CA GLY A 474 9.86 -16.40 -5.67
C GLY A 474 8.35 -16.09 -5.55
N PRO A 475 7.97 -14.87 -5.14
CA PRO A 475 6.60 -14.53 -4.77
C PRO A 475 5.63 -14.66 -5.96
N GLY A 476 4.34 -14.86 -5.64
CA GLY A 476 3.26 -14.76 -6.63
C GLY A 476 3.31 -15.81 -7.74
N GLN A 477 3.69 -17.06 -7.43
CA GLN A 477 3.65 -18.13 -8.43
C GLN A 477 2.23 -18.27 -9.00
N GLY A 478 2.09 -18.17 -10.33
CA GLY A 478 0.81 -18.17 -11.02
C GLY A 478 0.00 -19.46 -10.86
N SER A 479 0.68 -20.56 -10.55
CA SER A 479 0.05 -21.84 -10.18
C SER A 479 0.99 -22.73 -9.38
N PHE A 480 0.45 -23.80 -8.83
CA PHE A 480 1.21 -24.96 -8.38
C PHE A 480 0.64 -26.21 -9.05
N LEU A 481 1.43 -27.29 -9.12
CA LEU A 481 0.92 -28.63 -9.39
C LEU A 481 1.29 -29.55 -8.25
N ASN A 482 0.34 -30.39 -7.84
CA ASN A 482 0.55 -31.40 -6.81
C ASN A 482 0.15 -32.80 -7.28
N ILE A 483 0.86 -33.80 -6.77
CA ILE A 483 0.51 -35.23 -6.81
C ILE A 483 0.35 -35.78 -5.37
N GLU A 484 -0.18 -34.93 -4.48
CA GLU A 484 -0.39 -35.25 -3.07
C GLU A 484 -1.75 -35.91 -2.86
N LEU A 485 -1.82 -36.96 -2.04
CA LEU A 485 -3.05 -37.68 -1.73
C LEU A 485 -3.91 -36.97 -0.67
N ILE A 486 -4.87 -37.69 -0.09
CA ILE A 486 -5.56 -37.29 1.14
C ILE A 486 -4.59 -37.27 2.34
N SER A 487 -5.10 -36.92 3.53
CA SER A 487 -4.35 -36.94 4.78
C SER A 487 -3.73 -38.31 5.05
N GLU A 488 -2.45 -38.32 5.44
CA GLU A 488 -1.78 -39.50 6.01
C GLU A 488 -2.13 -39.72 7.50
N LYS A 489 -2.79 -38.73 8.13
CA LYS A 489 -3.30 -38.84 9.51
C LYS A 489 -4.67 -39.51 9.52
N THR A 490 -4.90 -40.31 10.57
CA THR A 490 -6.11 -41.13 10.76
C THR A 490 -7.36 -40.30 10.98
N ALA A 491 -8.53 -40.93 10.80
CA ALA A 491 -9.80 -40.30 11.14
C ALA A 491 -9.90 -39.97 12.64
N ALA A 492 -9.34 -40.82 13.51
CA ALA A 492 -9.30 -40.58 14.96
C ALA A 492 -8.58 -39.27 15.31
N TYR A 493 -7.43 -39.02 14.68
CA TYR A 493 -6.71 -37.75 14.84
C TYR A 493 -7.59 -36.56 14.46
N TRP A 494 -8.25 -36.61 13.30
CA TRP A 494 -9.06 -35.51 12.81
C TRP A 494 -10.32 -35.27 13.64
N CYS A 495 -11.01 -36.33 14.05
CA CYS A 495 -12.21 -36.22 14.89
C CYS A 495 -11.88 -35.63 16.26
N GLN A 496 -10.80 -36.08 16.91
CA GLN A 496 -10.34 -35.45 18.15
C GLN A 496 -10.00 -33.98 17.93
N SER A 497 -9.27 -33.69 16.86
CA SER A 497 -8.84 -32.35 16.50
C SER A 497 -9.99 -31.37 16.23
N VAL A 498 -11.05 -31.81 15.55
CA VAL A 498 -12.26 -31.02 15.31
C VAL A 498 -12.95 -30.69 16.62
N THR A 499 -13.04 -31.67 17.53
CA THR A 499 -13.60 -31.46 18.87
C THR A 499 -12.82 -30.37 19.63
N GLU A 500 -11.50 -30.43 19.59
CA GLU A 500 -10.62 -29.44 20.21
C GLU A 500 -10.76 -28.05 19.57
N LEU A 501 -10.79 -27.97 18.23
CA LEU A 501 -10.94 -26.72 17.52
C LEU A 501 -12.27 -26.05 17.82
N LYS A 502 -13.38 -26.78 17.81
CA LYS A 502 -14.71 -26.22 18.08
C LYS A 502 -14.90 -25.84 19.54
N LYS A 503 -14.22 -26.50 20.47
CA LYS A 503 -14.17 -26.11 21.87
C LYS A 503 -13.47 -24.75 22.03
N ASP A 504 -12.34 -24.57 21.38
CA ASP A 504 -11.51 -23.38 21.58
C ASP A 504 -11.93 -22.19 20.69
N PHE A 505 -12.54 -22.48 19.53
CA PHE A 505 -12.98 -21.51 18.53
C PHE A 505 -14.45 -21.74 18.14
N PRO A 506 -15.40 -21.52 19.07
CA PRO A 506 -16.82 -21.83 18.83
C PRO A 506 -17.42 -21.01 17.67
N ASN A 507 -16.92 -19.79 17.45
CA ASN A 507 -17.41 -18.86 16.42
C ASN A 507 -16.76 -19.07 15.05
N ASN A 508 -15.66 -19.81 14.97
CA ASN A 508 -15.02 -20.15 13.69
C ASN A 508 -15.64 -21.44 13.15
N VAL A 509 -15.86 -21.47 11.84
CA VAL A 509 -16.51 -22.61 11.20
C VAL A 509 -15.46 -23.68 10.86
N VAL A 510 -15.69 -24.92 11.30
CA VAL A 510 -14.86 -26.08 10.99
C VAL A 510 -15.65 -27.04 10.11
N ILE A 511 -15.13 -27.32 8.92
CA ILE A 511 -15.75 -28.24 7.97
C ILE A 511 -14.86 -29.48 7.83
N SER A 512 -15.38 -30.66 8.15
CA SER A 512 -14.61 -31.91 8.00
C SER A 512 -14.66 -32.41 6.57
N SER A 513 -13.52 -32.42 5.89
CA SER A 513 -13.39 -33.01 4.56
C SER A 513 -13.18 -34.51 4.66
N ILE A 514 -14.06 -35.30 4.05
CA ILE A 514 -14.04 -36.77 4.13
C ILE A 514 -14.09 -37.43 2.75
N MET A 515 -13.55 -38.65 2.65
CA MET A 515 -13.58 -39.45 1.42
C MET A 515 -13.59 -40.96 1.72
N CYS A 516 -14.42 -41.69 0.97
CA CYS A 516 -14.46 -43.15 0.95
C CYS A 516 -14.49 -43.67 -0.49
N SER A 517 -14.32 -44.99 -0.64
CA SER A 517 -14.71 -45.70 -1.87
C SER A 517 -16.19 -45.57 -2.17
N TYR A 518 -16.64 -46.01 -3.35
CA TYR A 518 -18.06 -46.10 -3.67
C TYR A 518 -18.73 -47.26 -2.90
N ASN A 519 -18.85 -47.10 -1.58
CA ASN A 519 -19.44 -48.04 -0.65
C ASN A 519 -20.34 -47.28 0.34
N LYS A 520 -21.59 -47.73 0.47
CA LYS A 520 -22.60 -47.04 1.28
C LYS A 520 -22.28 -47.07 2.77
N GLU A 521 -21.84 -48.23 3.26
CA GLU A 521 -21.55 -48.47 4.66
C GLU A 521 -20.39 -47.56 5.11
N ASP A 522 -19.34 -47.44 4.30
CA ASP A 522 -18.16 -46.61 4.57
C ASP A 522 -18.51 -45.12 4.65
N TRP A 523 -19.24 -44.60 3.67
CA TRP A 523 -19.69 -43.20 3.69
C TRP A 523 -20.61 -42.93 4.90
N THR A 524 -21.46 -43.89 5.26
CA THR A 524 -22.33 -43.78 6.43
C THR A 524 -21.54 -43.76 7.74
N GLU A 525 -20.56 -44.67 7.88
CA GLU A 525 -19.70 -44.78 9.05
C GLU A 525 -18.84 -43.52 9.23
N LEU A 526 -18.10 -43.13 8.19
CA LEU A 526 -17.20 -41.98 8.25
C LEU A 526 -17.96 -40.67 8.47
N ALA A 527 -19.11 -40.47 7.82
CA ALA A 527 -19.92 -39.26 8.01
C ALA A 527 -20.46 -39.15 9.44
N LYS A 528 -20.97 -40.25 10.03
CA LYS A 528 -21.42 -40.27 11.43
C LYS A 528 -20.28 -40.04 12.40
N MET A 529 -19.12 -40.65 12.15
CA MET A 529 -17.93 -40.45 12.97
C MET A 529 -17.47 -38.99 12.94
N ALA A 530 -17.45 -38.37 11.75
CA ALA A 530 -17.11 -36.97 11.59
C ALA A 530 -18.15 -36.05 12.28
N GLU A 531 -19.45 -36.23 12.03
CA GLU A 531 -20.52 -35.44 12.69
C GLU A 531 -20.43 -35.52 14.22
N LYS A 532 -20.15 -36.72 14.77
CA LYS A 532 -20.01 -36.91 16.22
C LYS A 532 -18.87 -36.09 16.83
N SER A 533 -17.85 -35.73 16.04
CA SER A 533 -16.77 -34.85 16.50
C SER A 533 -17.15 -33.36 16.61
N GLY A 534 -18.36 -32.99 16.18
CA GLY A 534 -18.91 -31.65 16.27
C GLY A 534 -18.48 -30.63 15.22
N PRO A 535 -18.09 -30.97 13.97
CA PRO A 535 -17.88 -29.97 12.93
C PRO A 535 -19.20 -29.27 12.61
N ASP A 536 -19.12 -28.05 12.07
CA ASP A 536 -20.31 -27.30 11.66
C ASP A 536 -20.92 -27.86 10.36
N ALA A 537 -20.09 -28.48 9.50
CA ALA A 537 -20.52 -29.13 8.26
C ALA A 537 -19.52 -30.20 7.80
N LEU A 538 -19.91 -30.99 6.80
CA LEU A 538 -19.00 -31.88 6.07
C LEU A 538 -18.71 -31.39 4.65
N GLU A 539 -17.54 -31.71 4.12
CA GLU A 539 -17.22 -31.59 2.69
C GLU A 539 -16.87 -32.97 2.11
N LEU A 540 -17.65 -33.44 1.14
CA LEU A 540 -17.44 -34.72 0.48
C LEU A 540 -16.43 -34.54 -0.66
N ASN A 541 -15.23 -35.09 -0.50
CA ASN A 541 -14.21 -35.00 -1.54
C ASN A 541 -14.47 -36.06 -2.63
N LEU A 542 -15.18 -35.65 -3.68
CA LEU A 542 -15.47 -36.50 -4.84
C LEU A 542 -14.54 -36.20 -6.02
N SER A 543 -13.41 -35.55 -5.79
CA SER A 543 -12.77 -34.78 -6.88
C SER A 543 -11.26 -34.90 -6.99
N CYS A 544 -10.61 -35.62 -6.08
CA CYS A 544 -9.16 -35.83 -6.12
C CYS A 544 -8.74 -36.51 -7.44
N PRO A 545 -7.96 -35.85 -8.31
CA PRO A 545 -7.70 -36.32 -9.68
C PRO A 545 -6.61 -37.39 -9.79
N HIS A 546 -5.83 -37.62 -8.72
CA HIS A 546 -4.62 -38.43 -8.73
C HIS A 546 -4.63 -39.47 -7.60
N GLY A 547 -4.05 -40.64 -7.87
CA GLY A 547 -3.84 -41.76 -6.92
C GLY A 547 -5.10 -42.41 -6.31
N MET A 548 -6.27 -41.77 -6.44
CA MET A 548 -7.54 -42.20 -5.86
C MET A 548 -8.49 -42.78 -6.90
N GLY A 549 -8.43 -42.29 -8.15
CA GLY A 549 -9.24 -42.82 -9.24
C GLY A 549 -8.96 -44.29 -9.54
N GLU A 550 -7.70 -44.71 -9.43
CA GLU A 550 -7.28 -46.12 -9.56
C GLU A 550 -7.89 -47.02 -8.48
N ARG A 551 -8.33 -46.44 -7.36
CA ARG A 551 -9.02 -47.13 -6.26
C ARG A 551 -10.55 -46.98 -6.32
N GLY A 552 -11.08 -46.43 -7.41
CA GLY A 552 -12.52 -46.15 -7.56
C GLY A 552 -13.05 -45.05 -6.63
N MET A 553 -12.18 -44.13 -6.20
CA MET A 553 -12.51 -43.00 -5.30
C MET A 553 -12.22 -41.65 -5.96
N GLY A 554 -12.63 -40.56 -5.29
CA GLY A 554 -12.33 -39.20 -5.74
C GLY A 554 -12.90 -38.94 -7.14
N LEU A 555 -12.04 -38.50 -8.07
CA LEU A 555 -12.43 -38.12 -9.43
C LEU A 555 -13.24 -39.21 -10.17
N ALA A 556 -12.96 -40.49 -9.92
CA ALA A 556 -13.72 -41.59 -10.51
C ALA A 556 -15.23 -41.53 -10.16
N CYS A 557 -15.57 -41.04 -8.96
CA CYS A 557 -16.96 -40.83 -8.54
C CYS A 557 -17.49 -39.48 -9.02
N GLY A 558 -16.69 -38.40 -8.90
CA GLY A 558 -17.14 -37.03 -9.17
C GLY A 558 -17.40 -36.69 -10.64
N GLN A 559 -17.03 -37.58 -11.57
CA GLN A 559 -17.32 -37.42 -13.00
C GLN A 559 -18.66 -38.04 -13.41
N ASP A 560 -19.28 -38.85 -12.56
CA ASP A 560 -20.54 -39.54 -12.84
C ASP A 560 -21.69 -38.97 -11.97
N PRO A 561 -22.70 -38.31 -12.57
CA PRO A 561 -23.87 -37.79 -11.85
C PRO A 561 -24.60 -38.86 -11.01
N VAL A 562 -24.63 -40.12 -11.43
CA VAL A 562 -25.30 -41.20 -10.70
C VAL A 562 -24.57 -41.50 -9.39
N LEU A 563 -23.25 -41.64 -9.44
CA LEU A 563 -22.44 -41.93 -8.26
C LEU A 563 -22.50 -40.77 -7.26
N VAL A 564 -22.37 -39.53 -7.74
CA VAL A 564 -22.48 -38.33 -6.88
C VAL A 564 -23.83 -38.26 -6.18
N ARG A 565 -24.94 -38.45 -6.91
CA ARG A 565 -26.28 -38.45 -6.33
C ARG A 565 -26.43 -39.51 -5.25
N ASN A 566 -25.93 -40.72 -5.49
CA ASN A 566 -26.05 -41.83 -4.54
C ASN A 566 -25.22 -41.58 -3.28
N ILE A 567 -23.97 -41.12 -3.41
CA ILE A 567 -23.13 -40.78 -2.26
C ILE A 567 -23.81 -39.69 -1.41
N CYS A 568 -24.32 -38.63 -2.03
CA CYS A 568 -25.02 -37.57 -1.31
C CYS A 568 -26.27 -38.11 -0.58
N ARG A 569 -27.03 -39.03 -1.20
CA ARG A 569 -28.19 -39.67 -0.53
C ARG A 569 -27.78 -40.49 0.68
N TRP A 570 -26.68 -41.22 0.58
CA TRP A 570 -26.17 -42.04 1.69
C TRP A 570 -25.74 -41.15 2.86
N VAL A 571 -24.98 -40.09 2.59
CA VAL A 571 -24.53 -39.14 3.60
C VAL A 571 -25.72 -38.40 4.22
N ARG A 572 -26.65 -37.87 3.40
CA ARG A 572 -27.84 -37.17 3.90
C ARG A 572 -28.67 -38.03 4.83
N ALA A 573 -28.82 -39.32 4.54
CA ALA A 573 -29.53 -40.26 5.39
C ALA A 573 -28.76 -40.63 6.67
N ALA A 574 -27.45 -40.40 6.71
CA ALA A 574 -26.58 -40.77 7.82
C ALA A 574 -26.44 -39.67 8.89
N ILE A 575 -26.48 -38.39 8.48
CA ILE A 575 -26.18 -37.23 9.33
C ILE A 575 -27.27 -36.16 9.26
N SER A 576 -27.24 -35.21 10.19
CA SER A 576 -28.16 -34.07 10.30
C SER A 576 -27.52 -32.72 9.97
N ILE A 577 -26.23 -32.54 10.23
CA ILE A 577 -25.51 -31.30 9.88
C ILE A 577 -25.46 -31.06 8.36
N PRO A 578 -25.23 -29.81 7.91
CA PRO A 578 -25.05 -29.52 6.49
C PRO A 578 -23.85 -30.24 5.88
N PHE A 579 -23.95 -30.60 4.59
CA PHE A 579 -22.79 -31.08 3.85
C PHE A 579 -22.73 -30.57 2.41
N PHE A 580 -21.50 -30.44 1.91
CA PHE A 580 -21.19 -29.89 0.60
C PHE A 580 -20.44 -30.91 -0.25
N ALA A 581 -20.89 -31.14 -1.49
CA ALA A 581 -20.14 -31.98 -2.42
C ALA A 581 -19.04 -31.16 -3.12
N LYS A 582 -17.76 -31.51 -2.94
CA LYS A 582 -16.66 -30.85 -3.65
C LYS A 582 -16.54 -31.41 -5.05
N LEU A 583 -16.72 -30.55 -6.04
CA LEU A 583 -16.82 -30.90 -7.47
C LEU A 583 -15.48 -30.76 -8.19
N THR A 584 -15.28 -31.59 -9.20
CA THR A 584 -14.10 -31.56 -10.05
C THR A 584 -14.36 -30.66 -11.25
N PRO A 585 -13.40 -29.84 -11.70
CA PRO A 585 -13.54 -29.12 -12.96
C PRO A 585 -13.27 -30.03 -14.17
N ASN A 586 -12.79 -31.26 -13.96
CA ASN A 586 -12.38 -32.20 -15.01
C ASN A 586 -13.59 -33.00 -15.54
N VAL A 587 -14.67 -32.30 -15.89
CA VAL A 587 -15.92 -32.85 -16.43
C VAL A 587 -16.40 -32.00 -17.59
N THR A 588 -17.12 -32.62 -18.52
CA THR A 588 -17.70 -31.90 -19.67
C THR A 588 -18.72 -30.86 -19.22
N ASN A 589 -19.62 -31.24 -18.31
CA ASN A 589 -20.64 -30.35 -17.77
C ASN A 589 -20.74 -30.46 -16.24
N ILE A 590 -20.13 -29.51 -15.54
CA ILE A 590 -20.13 -29.47 -14.08
C ILE A 590 -21.53 -29.22 -13.49
N VAL A 591 -22.43 -28.60 -14.26
CA VAL A 591 -23.81 -28.34 -13.82
C VAL A 591 -24.56 -29.65 -13.58
N ASP A 592 -24.34 -30.68 -14.40
CA ASP A 592 -25.03 -31.97 -14.25
C ASP A 592 -24.60 -32.67 -12.95
N ILE A 593 -23.33 -32.54 -12.58
CA ILE A 593 -22.80 -33.04 -11.32
C ILE A 593 -23.35 -32.25 -10.13
N ALA A 594 -23.42 -30.91 -10.24
CA ALA A 594 -24.00 -30.07 -9.19
C ALA A 594 -25.49 -30.37 -8.97
N LYS A 595 -26.25 -30.59 -10.05
CA LYS A 595 -27.67 -31.02 -9.99
C LYS A 595 -27.80 -32.39 -9.32
N ALA A 596 -26.94 -33.33 -9.66
CA ALA A 596 -26.92 -34.64 -9.01
C ALA A 596 -26.64 -34.55 -7.50
N ALA A 597 -25.71 -33.69 -7.08
CA ALA A 597 -25.45 -33.45 -5.66
C ALA A 597 -26.69 -32.83 -4.96
N TYR A 598 -27.30 -31.82 -5.58
CA TYR A 598 -28.52 -31.19 -5.09
C TYR A 598 -29.69 -32.18 -4.95
N GLU A 599 -29.97 -32.97 -6.00
CA GLU A 599 -30.98 -34.05 -6.00
C GLU A 599 -30.65 -35.18 -5.00
N GLY A 600 -29.38 -35.31 -4.65
CA GLY A 600 -28.90 -36.24 -3.65
C GLY A 600 -29.08 -35.75 -2.21
N GLY A 601 -29.47 -34.49 -2.02
CA GLY A 601 -29.70 -33.88 -0.71
C GLY A 601 -28.48 -33.16 -0.14
N ALA A 602 -27.47 -32.83 -0.96
CA ALA A 602 -26.41 -31.92 -0.52
C ALA A 602 -26.97 -30.51 -0.26
N ASP A 603 -26.48 -29.84 0.77
CA ASP A 603 -26.90 -28.48 1.16
C ASP A 603 -26.21 -27.40 0.32
N GLY A 604 -25.19 -27.78 -0.45
CA GLY A 604 -24.44 -26.93 -1.35
C GLY A 604 -23.33 -27.70 -2.06
N VAL A 605 -22.50 -26.98 -2.80
CA VAL A 605 -21.32 -27.55 -3.48
C VAL A 605 -20.09 -26.70 -3.27
N THR A 606 -18.92 -27.35 -3.25
CA THR A 606 -17.63 -26.64 -3.37
C THR A 606 -17.17 -26.69 -4.82
N ALA A 607 -16.98 -25.52 -5.45
CA ALA A 607 -16.61 -25.39 -6.86
C ALA A 607 -15.31 -24.54 -6.99
N THR A 608 -14.16 -25.12 -7.33
CA THR A 608 -13.92 -26.53 -7.71
C THR A 608 -12.59 -27.06 -7.15
N ASN A 609 -12.39 -28.37 -7.19
CA ASN A 609 -11.06 -28.95 -6.98
C ASN A 609 -10.08 -28.54 -8.11
N THR A 610 -8.85 -29.06 -8.06
CA THR A 610 -7.77 -28.81 -9.01
C THR A 610 -8.06 -29.30 -10.43
N VAL A 611 -7.44 -28.65 -11.41
CA VAL A 611 -7.51 -29.03 -12.83
C VAL A 611 -6.42 -30.07 -13.11
N SER A 612 -6.76 -31.19 -13.75
CA SER A 612 -5.78 -32.23 -14.07
C SER A 612 -4.76 -31.74 -15.11
N GLY A 613 -3.48 -32.02 -14.92
CA GLY A 613 -2.45 -31.62 -15.85
C GLY A 613 -1.05 -32.20 -15.59
N LEU A 614 -0.10 -31.80 -16.44
CA LEU A 614 1.33 -32.09 -16.33
C LEU A 614 2.08 -30.75 -16.43
N MET A 615 2.83 -30.37 -15.39
CA MET A 615 3.37 -29.01 -15.30
C MET A 615 4.51 -28.73 -16.29
N GLY A 616 5.33 -29.75 -16.57
CA GLY A 616 6.40 -29.62 -17.54
C GLY A 616 7.35 -30.80 -17.53
N LEU A 617 8.13 -30.87 -18.61
CA LEU A 617 9.25 -31.78 -18.78
C LEU A 617 10.54 -30.95 -18.87
N LYS A 618 11.65 -31.53 -18.42
CA LYS A 618 12.98 -31.00 -18.67
C LYS A 618 13.40 -31.28 -20.12
N ALA A 619 14.50 -30.67 -20.54
CA ALA A 619 15.06 -30.86 -21.88
C ALA A 619 15.45 -32.33 -22.18
N ASP A 620 15.78 -33.12 -21.15
CA ASP A 620 16.06 -34.56 -21.27
C ASP A 620 14.79 -35.44 -21.35
N GLY A 621 13.61 -34.83 -21.36
CA GLY A 621 12.32 -35.52 -21.36
C GLY A 621 11.83 -35.97 -19.98
N SER A 622 12.65 -35.84 -18.92
CA SER A 622 12.23 -36.22 -17.57
C SER A 622 11.22 -35.22 -16.98
N PRO A 623 10.22 -35.67 -16.20
CA PRO A 623 9.18 -34.80 -15.68
C PRO A 623 9.60 -33.98 -14.46
N TRP A 624 8.83 -32.95 -14.11
CA TRP A 624 8.90 -32.33 -12.79
C TRP A 624 7.49 -32.15 -12.20
N PRO A 625 7.15 -32.83 -11.09
CA PRO A 625 8.02 -33.62 -10.19
C PRO A 625 8.48 -34.97 -10.79
N SER A 626 9.69 -35.40 -10.40
CA SER A 626 10.30 -36.70 -10.73
C SER A 626 10.44 -37.55 -9.46
N VAL A 627 9.76 -38.69 -9.38
CA VAL A 627 9.73 -39.59 -8.21
C VAL A 627 10.59 -40.84 -8.46
N GLY A 628 11.41 -41.19 -7.47
CA GLY A 628 12.27 -42.39 -7.48
C GLY A 628 13.44 -42.31 -8.47
N ALA A 629 14.27 -43.37 -8.49
CA ALA A 629 15.45 -43.45 -9.36
C ALA A 629 15.10 -43.41 -10.87
N GLU A 630 13.93 -43.96 -11.22
CA GLU A 630 13.40 -43.95 -12.59
C GLU A 630 12.81 -42.60 -13.02
N LYS A 631 12.80 -41.58 -12.14
CA LYS A 631 12.27 -40.24 -12.41
C LYS A 631 10.82 -40.25 -12.94
N ARG A 632 9.96 -41.09 -12.37
CA ARG A 632 8.56 -41.25 -12.82
C ARG A 632 7.70 -40.08 -12.36
N THR A 633 6.55 -39.91 -13.01
CA THR A 633 5.50 -38.99 -12.56
C THR A 633 4.11 -39.54 -12.89
N THR A 634 3.08 -38.85 -12.42
CA THR A 634 1.68 -39.04 -12.83
C THR A 634 1.03 -37.68 -13.06
N TYR A 635 -0.16 -37.63 -13.66
CA TYR A 635 -0.91 -36.38 -13.78
C TYR A 635 -1.23 -35.81 -12.40
N GLY A 636 -0.96 -34.51 -12.25
CA GLY A 636 -1.20 -33.78 -11.01
C GLY A 636 -2.42 -32.89 -11.08
N GLY A 637 -2.77 -32.29 -9.94
CA GLY A 637 -3.76 -31.23 -9.84
C GLY A 637 -3.10 -29.86 -9.88
N VAL A 638 -3.44 -29.05 -10.89
CA VAL A 638 -3.07 -27.63 -11.01
C VAL A 638 -4.00 -26.78 -10.13
N SER A 639 -3.39 -25.89 -9.35
CA SER A 639 -4.05 -24.91 -8.47
C SER A 639 -3.51 -23.49 -8.71
N GLY A 640 -4.09 -22.49 -8.07
CA GLY A 640 -3.65 -21.10 -8.14
C GLY A 640 -4.36 -20.28 -9.22
N ASN A 641 -3.84 -19.09 -9.50
CA ASN A 641 -4.50 -18.09 -10.34
C ASN A 641 -4.71 -18.56 -11.79
N ALA A 642 -3.83 -19.43 -12.29
CA ALA A 642 -3.97 -20.02 -13.63
C ALA A 642 -5.30 -20.76 -13.84
N ILE A 643 -5.93 -21.27 -12.77
CA ILE A 643 -7.23 -21.97 -12.87
C ILE A 643 -8.43 -21.10 -12.50
N ARG A 644 -8.22 -19.85 -12.06
CA ARG A 644 -9.30 -18.93 -11.68
C ARG A 644 -10.38 -18.78 -12.76
N PRO A 645 -10.05 -18.63 -14.06
CA PRO A 645 -11.08 -18.53 -15.10
C PRO A 645 -11.99 -19.76 -15.19
N ILE A 646 -11.42 -20.96 -14.95
CA ILE A 646 -12.17 -22.23 -14.96
C ILE A 646 -13.12 -22.26 -13.75
N SER A 647 -12.64 -21.87 -12.58
CA SER A 647 -13.44 -21.81 -11.36
C SER A 647 -14.55 -20.76 -11.43
N LEU A 648 -14.28 -19.55 -11.95
CA LEU A 648 -15.30 -18.52 -12.15
C LEU A 648 -16.41 -18.98 -13.11
N ARG A 649 -16.05 -19.68 -14.19
CA ARG A 649 -17.01 -20.31 -15.10
C ARG A 649 -17.86 -21.35 -14.38
N ALA A 650 -17.23 -22.23 -13.59
CA ALA A 650 -17.94 -23.27 -12.86
C ALA A 650 -18.95 -22.68 -11.86
N VAL A 651 -18.51 -21.73 -11.02
CA VAL A 651 -19.35 -21.06 -10.02
C VAL A 651 -20.53 -20.35 -10.70
N SER A 652 -20.27 -19.52 -11.71
CA SER A 652 -21.35 -18.78 -12.41
C SER A 652 -22.32 -19.70 -13.16
N ALA A 653 -21.84 -20.78 -13.78
CA ALA A 653 -22.70 -21.75 -14.46
C ALA A 653 -23.62 -22.48 -13.48
N ILE A 654 -23.09 -22.93 -12.33
CA ILE A 654 -23.87 -23.59 -11.28
C ILE A 654 -24.89 -22.61 -10.70
N ALA A 655 -24.47 -21.39 -10.32
CA ALA A 655 -25.36 -20.39 -9.74
C ALA A 655 -26.52 -19.99 -10.66
N ARG A 656 -26.28 -19.94 -11.98
CA ARG A 656 -27.35 -19.71 -12.97
C ARG A 656 -28.30 -20.91 -13.11
N ALA A 657 -27.77 -22.13 -13.05
CA ALA A 657 -28.53 -23.34 -13.28
C ALA A 657 -29.35 -23.79 -12.05
N ILE A 658 -28.88 -23.47 -10.85
CA ILE A 658 -29.54 -23.80 -9.57
C ILE A 658 -29.56 -22.56 -8.67
N PRO A 659 -30.41 -21.56 -8.96
CA PRO A 659 -30.43 -20.30 -8.21
C PRO A 659 -30.66 -20.51 -6.71
N GLY A 660 -29.85 -19.85 -5.87
CA GLY A 660 -29.93 -19.96 -4.42
C GLY A 660 -29.28 -21.21 -3.82
N PHE A 661 -28.77 -22.14 -4.64
CA PHE A 661 -28.01 -23.27 -4.13
C PHE A 661 -26.63 -22.79 -3.63
N PRO A 662 -26.27 -23.03 -2.35
CA PRO A 662 -25.01 -22.56 -1.77
C PRO A 662 -23.77 -23.07 -2.50
N ILE A 663 -22.84 -22.15 -2.77
CA ILE A 663 -21.56 -22.46 -3.42
C ILE A 663 -20.41 -21.95 -2.57
N LEU A 664 -19.49 -22.86 -2.22
CA LEU A 664 -18.19 -22.55 -1.64
C LEU A 664 -17.18 -22.48 -2.79
N ALA A 665 -16.71 -21.29 -3.15
CA ALA A 665 -15.79 -21.13 -4.27
C ALA A 665 -14.36 -21.53 -3.88
N THR A 666 -13.64 -22.15 -4.82
CA THR A 666 -12.19 -22.33 -4.71
C THR A 666 -11.52 -22.48 -6.07
N GLY A 667 -10.29 -21.95 -6.16
CA GLY A 667 -9.48 -21.91 -7.38
C GLY A 667 -8.99 -20.50 -7.71
N GLY A 668 -7.77 -20.19 -7.28
CA GLY A 668 -7.09 -18.94 -7.60
C GLY A 668 -7.64 -17.70 -6.90
N ILE A 669 -8.27 -17.85 -5.74
CA ILE A 669 -8.61 -16.71 -4.86
C ILE A 669 -7.33 -16.32 -4.11
N ASP A 670 -6.93 -15.07 -4.23
CA ASP A 670 -5.67 -14.53 -3.70
C ASP A 670 -5.75 -13.10 -3.17
N SER A 671 -6.92 -12.47 -3.20
CA SER A 671 -7.17 -11.11 -2.73
C SER A 671 -8.65 -10.91 -2.40
N ALA A 672 -8.96 -9.81 -1.72
CA ALA A 672 -10.34 -9.38 -1.53
C ALA A 672 -11.09 -9.13 -2.85
N GLU A 673 -10.40 -8.57 -3.84
CA GLU A 673 -10.97 -8.29 -5.16
C GLU A 673 -11.33 -9.58 -5.90
N SER A 674 -10.40 -10.54 -5.97
CA SER A 674 -10.69 -11.83 -6.59
C SER A 674 -11.76 -12.61 -5.81
N GLY A 675 -11.77 -12.49 -4.48
CA GLY A 675 -12.86 -12.98 -3.64
C GLY A 675 -14.22 -12.37 -3.99
N LEU A 676 -14.29 -11.05 -4.15
CA LEU A 676 -15.52 -10.33 -4.54
C LEU A 676 -16.01 -10.75 -5.93
N GLN A 677 -15.11 -11.08 -6.87
CA GLN A 677 -15.50 -11.63 -8.17
C GLN A 677 -16.27 -12.96 -8.01
N PHE A 678 -15.82 -13.85 -7.13
CA PHE A 678 -16.52 -15.10 -6.85
C PHE A 678 -17.87 -14.89 -6.15
N LEU A 679 -17.95 -13.94 -5.21
CA LEU A 679 -19.22 -13.56 -4.60
C LEU A 679 -20.20 -13.05 -5.68
N HIS A 680 -19.78 -12.11 -6.52
CA HIS A 680 -20.59 -11.63 -7.64
C HIS A 680 -20.96 -12.74 -8.64
N ALA A 681 -20.12 -13.77 -8.81
CA ALA A 681 -20.40 -14.94 -9.64
C ALA A 681 -21.39 -15.93 -9.02
N GLY A 682 -21.72 -15.79 -7.73
CA GLY A 682 -22.75 -16.58 -7.04
C GLY A 682 -22.26 -17.44 -5.87
N ALA A 683 -20.98 -17.35 -5.51
CA ALA A 683 -20.48 -18.00 -4.29
C ALA A 683 -20.89 -17.26 -3.02
N SER A 684 -20.98 -17.98 -1.91
CA SER A 684 -21.28 -17.42 -0.59
C SER A 684 -20.03 -17.30 0.29
N VAL A 685 -19.10 -18.25 0.17
CA VAL A 685 -17.82 -18.26 0.89
C VAL A 685 -16.69 -18.74 -0.02
N LEU A 686 -15.45 -18.50 0.40
CA LEU A 686 -14.25 -18.44 -0.44
C LEU A 686 -13.14 -19.27 0.20
N GLN A 687 -12.82 -20.44 -0.36
CA GLN A 687 -11.71 -21.28 0.13
C GLN A 687 -10.39 -20.96 -0.58
N VAL A 688 -9.33 -20.80 0.22
CA VAL A 688 -7.99 -20.40 -0.23
C VAL A 688 -6.97 -21.50 0.06
N CYS A 689 -6.04 -21.71 -0.88
CA CYS A 689 -4.89 -22.61 -0.72
C CYS A 689 -3.61 -21.99 -1.28
N SER A 690 -3.55 -21.80 -2.60
CA SER A 690 -2.30 -21.43 -3.29
C SER A 690 -1.75 -20.06 -2.88
N ALA A 691 -2.61 -19.11 -2.53
CA ALA A 691 -2.17 -17.80 -2.04
C ALA A 691 -1.41 -17.93 -0.71
N ILE A 692 -1.87 -18.80 0.20
CA ILE A 692 -1.17 -19.11 1.45
C ILE A 692 0.12 -19.88 1.19
N GLN A 693 0.15 -20.76 0.17
CA GLN A 693 1.39 -21.43 -0.23
C GLN A 693 2.43 -20.47 -0.83
N ASN A 694 1.98 -19.39 -1.46
CA ASN A 694 2.85 -18.30 -1.94
C ASN A 694 3.32 -17.38 -0.81
N GLN A 695 2.60 -17.36 0.33
CA GLN A 695 2.79 -16.42 1.42
C GLN A 695 2.65 -17.16 2.77
N ASP A 696 1.65 -16.80 3.57
CA ASP A 696 1.39 -17.37 4.90
C ASP A 696 -0.06 -17.04 5.35
N PHE A 697 -0.39 -17.30 6.61
CA PHE A 697 -1.75 -17.12 7.13
C PHE A 697 -2.17 -15.67 7.34
N THR A 698 -1.24 -14.71 7.39
CA THR A 698 -1.53 -13.29 7.67
C THR A 698 -2.28 -12.59 6.53
N VAL A 699 -2.29 -13.16 5.32
CA VAL A 699 -3.04 -12.62 4.16
C VAL A 699 -4.54 -12.46 4.44
N ILE A 700 -5.08 -13.10 5.46
CA ILE A 700 -6.46 -12.88 5.90
C ILE A 700 -6.73 -11.44 6.33
N GLU A 701 -5.75 -10.74 6.90
CA GLU A 701 -5.86 -9.34 7.29
C GLU A 701 -6.11 -8.47 6.04
N ASP A 702 -5.28 -8.65 5.00
CA ASP A 702 -5.46 -8.02 3.69
C ASP A 702 -6.83 -8.35 3.08
N TYR A 703 -7.26 -9.61 3.14
CA TYR A 703 -8.53 -10.03 2.54
C TYR A 703 -9.73 -9.41 3.25
N CYS A 704 -9.69 -9.33 4.58
CA CYS A 704 -10.77 -8.74 5.37
C CYS A 704 -10.84 -7.22 5.16
N VAL A 705 -9.72 -6.51 5.33
CA VAL A 705 -9.68 -5.05 5.15
C VAL A 705 -9.99 -4.67 3.71
N GLY A 706 -9.45 -5.40 2.73
CA GLY A 706 -9.74 -5.18 1.32
C GLY A 706 -11.21 -5.39 0.97
N LEU A 707 -11.88 -6.41 1.54
CA LEU A 707 -13.31 -6.65 1.27
C LEU A 707 -14.17 -5.58 1.93
N LYS A 708 -13.86 -5.22 3.18
CA LYS A 708 -14.50 -4.10 3.88
C LYS A 708 -14.38 -2.82 3.08
N ALA A 709 -13.19 -2.49 2.57
CA ALA A 709 -12.95 -1.32 1.73
C ALA A 709 -13.79 -1.37 0.45
N LEU A 710 -13.77 -2.49 -0.29
CA LEU A 710 -14.54 -2.65 -1.53
C LEU A 710 -16.06 -2.49 -1.31
N LEU A 711 -16.60 -2.93 -0.17
CA LEU A 711 -18.00 -2.72 0.19
C LEU A 711 -18.25 -1.28 0.64
N TYR A 712 -17.38 -0.72 1.48
CA TYR A 712 -17.49 0.66 1.96
C TYR A 712 -17.49 1.66 0.81
N LEU A 713 -16.53 1.54 -0.12
CA LEU A 713 -16.40 2.45 -1.26
C LEU A 713 -17.63 2.42 -2.18
N LYS A 714 -18.37 1.30 -2.23
CA LYS A 714 -19.65 1.26 -2.98
C LYS A 714 -20.68 2.22 -2.39
N SER A 715 -20.61 2.54 -1.10
CA SER A 715 -21.49 3.51 -0.43
C SER A 715 -21.11 4.97 -0.71
N LEU A 716 -19.86 5.20 -1.13
CA LEU A 716 -19.33 6.49 -1.54
C LEU A 716 -19.64 6.69 -3.04
N GLU A 717 -20.06 7.89 -3.44
CA GLU A 717 -20.28 8.21 -4.86
C GLU A 717 -18.96 8.58 -5.55
N LEU A 718 -17.95 7.71 -5.43
CA LEU A 718 -16.64 7.91 -6.07
C LEU A 718 -16.77 7.66 -7.58
N LYS A 719 -16.69 8.74 -8.35
CA LYS A 719 -16.87 8.71 -9.80
C LYS A 719 -15.69 8.02 -10.50
N ASP A 720 -16.00 7.05 -11.36
CA ASP A 720 -15.05 6.35 -12.25
C ASP A 720 -13.94 5.56 -11.53
N TRP A 721 -14.12 5.22 -10.24
CA TRP A 721 -13.25 4.28 -9.53
C TRP A 721 -13.61 2.84 -9.89
N ASP A 722 -12.60 1.98 -10.04
CA ASP A 722 -12.77 0.53 -10.11
C ASP A 722 -12.28 -0.13 -8.82
N GLY A 723 -13.22 -0.47 -7.94
CA GLY A 723 -12.90 -0.96 -6.61
C GLY A 723 -12.12 0.07 -5.80
N GLN A 724 -10.87 -0.25 -5.46
CA GLN A 724 -9.95 0.64 -4.74
C GLN A 724 -9.04 1.44 -5.68
N SER A 725 -9.13 1.23 -6.99
CA SER A 725 -8.31 1.92 -7.99
C SER A 725 -8.97 3.24 -8.38
N PRO A 726 -8.32 4.40 -8.15
CA PRO A 726 -8.80 5.67 -8.67
C PRO A 726 -8.74 5.68 -10.19
N PRO A 727 -9.52 6.54 -10.87
CA PRO A 727 -9.43 6.68 -12.32
C PRO A 727 -8.00 7.03 -12.74
N THR A 728 -7.47 6.30 -13.72
CA THR A 728 -6.11 6.50 -14.21
C THR A 728 -5.98 7.88 -14.84
N ALA A 729 -5.24 8.76 -14.16
CA ALA A 729 -4.91 10.07 -14.70
C ALA A 729 -3.82 9.95 -15.78
N ARG A 730 -3.84 10.87 -16.75
CA ARG A 730 -2.75 11.01 -17.72
C ARG A 730 -1.43 11.22 -17.01
N HIS A 731 -0.48 10.31 -17.24
CA HIS A 731 0.78 10.31 -16.53
C HIS A 731 1.96 9.88 -17.41
N GLN A 732 3.16 10.32 -17.02
CA GLN A 732 4.42 9.73 -17.45
C GLN A 732 5.20 9.32 -16.20
N LYS A 733 5.63 8.05 -16.13
CA LYS A 733 6.30 7.48 -14.94
C LYS A 733 5.51 7.68 -13.64
N GLY A 734 4.17 7.58 -13.70
CA GLY A 734 3.28 7.80 -12.56
C GLY A 734 3.09 9.27 -12.14
N LYS A 735 3.76 10.23 -12.78
CA LYS A 735 3.61 11.66 -12.51
C LYS A 735 2.55 12.28 -13.44
N PRO A 736 1.60 13.07 -12.92
CA PRO A 736 0.60 13.74 -13.76
C PRO A 736 1.22 14.65 -14.82
N ILE A 737 0.64 14.65 -16.02
CA ILE A 737 1.07 15.52 -17.11
C ILE A 737 0.23 16.81 -17.07
N PRO A 738 0.84 18.01 -16.98
CA PRO A 738 0.10 19.26 -17.04
C PRO A 738 -0.53 19.43 -18.43
N ARG A 739 -1.82 19.73 -18.48
CA ARG A 739 -2.52 20.06 -19.73
C ARG A 739 -2.16 21.48 -20.14
N LEU A 740 -1.22 21.63 -21.06
CA LEU A 740 -0.83 22.91 -21.63
C LEU A 740 -1.50 23.06 -23.00
N GLU A 741 -2.29 24.13 -23.20
CA GLU A 741 -2.99 24.40 -24.47
C GLU A 741 -2.03 24.38 -25.67
N GLU A 742 -0.84 24.96 -25.47
CA GLU A 742 0.25 24.98 -26.46
C GLU A 742 0.74 23.59 -26.85
N MET A 743 0.53 22.56 -26.03
CA MET A 743 0.94 21.17 -26.33
C MET A 743 -0.21 20.28 -26.79
N VAL A 744 -1.47 20.74 -26.67
CA VAL A 744 -2.64 19.95 -27.09
C VAL A 744 -2.59 19.73 -28.61
N GLY A 745 -2.48 18.47 -29.03
CA GLY A 745 -2.47 18.09 -30.45
C GLY A 745 -1.12 18.26 -31.16
N GLN A 746 -0.03 18.56 -30.43
CA GLN A 746 1.32 18.64 -31.02
C GLN A 746 2.06 17.28 -31.09
N SER A 747 1.47 16.21 -30.57
CA SER A 747 1.99 14.83 -30.64
C SER A 747 3.49 14.71 -30.33
N LEU A 748 3.92 15.35 -29.23
CA LEU A 748 5.33 15.37 -28.84
C LEU A 748 5.63 14.13 -27.97
N PRO A 749 6.53 13.20 -28.36
CA PRO A 749 6.95 12.12 -27.48
C PRO A 749 7.96 12.58 -26.42
N SER A 750 8.21 11.72 -25.42
CA SER A 750 9.08 12.05 -24.27
C SER A 750 10.56 11.67 -24.49
N PHE A 751 11.08 11.87 -25.70
CA PHE A 751 12.50 11.62 -26.03
C PHE A 751 13.06 12.65 -27.05
N GLY A 752 14.39 12.67 -27.20
CA GLY A 752 15.07 13.43 -28.26
C GLY A 752 14.75 14.93 -28.31
N PRO A 753 14.62 15.55 -29.50
CA PRO A 753 14.30 16.97 -29.64
C PRO A 753 12.90 17.33 -29.10
N TYR A 754 11.95 16.39 -29.16
CA TYR A 754 10.58 16.59 -28.67
C TYR A 754 10.55 16.78 -27.14
N LEU A 755 11.35 16.01 -26.39
CA LEU A 755 11.48 16.20 -24.95
C LEU A 755 12.07 17.57 -24.60
N LYS A 756 13.00 18.08 -25.42
CA LYS A 756 13.58 19.42 -25.23
C LYS A 756 12.49 20.48 -25.41
N GLN A 757 11.71 20.39 -26.49
CA GLN A 757 10.58 21.28 -26.74
C GLN A 757 9.56 21.22 -25.59
N LYS A 758 9.18 20.02 -25.12
CA LYS A 758 8.29 19.86 -23.94
C LYS A 758 8.84 20.60 -22.72
N LYS A 759 10.13 20.47 -22.43
CA LYS A 759 10.78 21.14 -21.30
C LYS A 759 10.79 22.66 -21.46
N GLU A 760 11.06 23.16 -22.65
CA GLU A 760 11.04 24.60 -22.96
C GLU A 760 9.63 25.19 -22.80
N THR A 761 8.61 24.57 -23.40
CA THR A 761 7.21 24.99 -23.26
C THR A 761 6.74 24.96 -21.80
N LEU A 762 7.11 23.91 -21.05
CA LEU A 762 6.78 23.84 -19.63
C LEU A 762 7.47 24.95 -18.82
N ALA A 763 8.74 25.26 -19.11
CA ALA A 763 9.47 26.34 -18.45
C ALA A 763 8.84 27.71 -18.74
N GLU A 764 8.44 27.97 -20.00
CA GLU A 764 7.73 29.18 -20.39
C GLU A 764 6.37 29.29 -19.69
N TYR A 765 5.60 28.19 -19.63
CA TYR A 765 4.35 28.15 -18.88
C TYR A 765 4.54 28.47 -17.39
N LYS A 766 5.57 27.91 -16.74
CA LYS A 766 5.88 28.22 -15.34
C LYS A 766 6.28 29.69 -15.16
N LYS A 767 6.98 30.29 -16.12
CA LYS A 767 7.28 31.72 -16.14
C LYS A 767 6.00 32.56 -16.26
N LYS A 768 5.10 32.21 -17.18
CA LYS A 768 3.77 32.86 -17.31
C LYS A 768 2.97 32.77 -16.02
N LEU A 769 2.96 31.62 -15.34
CA LEU A 769 2.29 31.45 -14.04
C LEU A 769 2.88 32.34 -12.93
N ARG A 770 4.20 32.63 -12.98
CA ARG A 770 4.85 33.54 -12.04
C ARG A 770 4.48 35.00 -12.31
N GLU A 771 4.29 35.37 -13.58
CA GLU A 771 3.98 36.73 -14.03
C GLU A 771 2.47 37.03 -14.04
N ALA A 772 1.63 36.00 -14.03
CA ALA A 772 0.18 36.14 -13.99
C ALA A 772 -0.25 36.90 -12.71
N PRO A 773 -1.20 37.86 -12.81
CA PRO A 773 -1.78 38.47 -11.63
C PRO A 773 -2.32 37.37 -10.72
N ILE A 774 -2.16 37.55 -9.40
CA ILE A 774 -2.65 36.63 -8.36
C ILE A 774 -4.18 36.73 -8.30
N THR A 775 -4.84 36.33 -9.37
CA THR A 775 -6.29 36.16 -9.51
C THR A 775 -6.53 34.68 -9.77
N ASP A 776 -7.54 34.15 -9.09
CA ASP A 776 -7.94 32.74 -9.04
C ASP A 776 -7.17 31.90 -8.01
N VAL A 777 -7.33 32.29 -6.73
CA VAL A 777 -7.47 31.27 -5.68
C VAL A 777 -8.77 30.54 -5.97
N VAL A 778 -8.72 29.54 -6.85
CA VAL A 778 -9.77 28.52 -6.87
C VAL A 778 -9.64 27.81 -5.53
N GLU A 779 -10.48 28.20 -4.57
CA GLU A 779 -10.79 27.35 -3.43
C GLU A 779 -11.24 26.01 -4.02
N THR A 780 -10.35 25.02 -3.98
CA THR A 780 -10.76 23.65 -4.22
C THR A 780 -11.64 23.25 -3.04
N ASN A 781 -12.93 23.57 -3.16
CA ASN A 781 -14.04 23.12 -2.31
C ASN A 781 -14.27 21.61 -2.50
N ILE A 782 -13.20 20.83 -2.55
CA ILE A 782 -13.29 19.37 -2.53
C ILE A 782 -13.47 19.02 -1.06
N ALA A 783 -14.66 18.51 -0.73
CA ALA A 783 -14.95 18.04 0.62
C ALA A 783 -13.85 17.04 1.03
N ARG A 784 -13.13 17.36 2.11
CA ARG A 784 -12.06 16.54 2.67
C ARG A 784 -12.54 15.11 2.98
N VAL A 785 -13.79 14.99 3.42
CA VAL A 785 -14.42 13.75 3.85
C VAL A 785 -15.57 13.39 2.93
N ASN A 786 -15.51 12.19 2.36
CA ASN A 786 -16.60 11.57 1.61
C ASN A 786 -17.48 10.79 2.58
N ALA A 787 -18.70 11.27 2.79
CA ALA A 787 -19.69 10.57 3.61
C ALA A 787 -20.48 9.55 2.77
N PRO A 788 -20.82 8.37 3.33
CA PRO A 788 -21.73 7.41 2.69
C PRO A 788 -23.05 8.06 2.26
N LYS A 789 -23.44 7.86 1.00
CA LYS A 789 -24.72 8.37 0.44
C LYS A 789 -25.83 7.32 0.46
N LYS A 790 -25.48 6.07 0.72
CA LYS A 790 -26.39 4.92 0.82
C LYS A 790 -25.82 3.90 1.81
N PRO A 791 -26.61 2.93 2.30
CA PRO A 791 -26.10 1.89 3.18
C PRO A 791 -24.94 1.11 2.55
N VAL A 792 -23.94 0.75 3.37
CA VAL A 792 -22.86 -0.14 2.96
C VAL A 792 -23.47 -1.52 2.64
N PRO A 793 -23.24 -2.10 1.45
CA PRO A 793 -23.77 -3.43 1.12
C PRO A 793 -23.15 -4.50 2.03
N ALA A 794 -23.96 -5.42 2.52
CA ALA A 794 -23.45 -6.63 3.17
C ALA A 794 -23.01 -7.65 2.11
N VAL A 795 -22.26 -8.69 2.53
CA VAL A 795 -21.82 -9.77 1.62
C VAL A 795 -23.01 -10.39 0.87
N LYS A 796 -24.12 -10.66 1.55
CA LYS A 796 -25.34 -11.21 0.93
C LYS A 796 -25.90 -10.34 -0.21
N ASP A 797 -25.69 -9.02 -0.16
CA ASP A 797 -26.26 -8.08 -1.14
C ASP A 797 -25.48 -8.06 -2.45
N VAL A 798 -24.24 -8.55 -2.44
CA VAL A 798 -23.37 -8.63 -3.63
C VAL A 798 -23.33 -10.02 -4.26
N ILE A 799 -23.82 -11.07 -3.58
CA ILE A 799 -23.84 -12.42 -4.14
C ILE A 799 -24.64 -12.44 -5.46
N ALA A 800 -24.09 -13.12 -6.48
CA ALA A 800 -24.70 -13.37 -7.79
C ALA A 800 -25.01 -12.11 -8.64
N ARG A 801 -24.53 -10.91 -8.27
CA ARG A 801 -24.80 -9.67 -9.03
C ARG A 801 -24.25 -9.66 -10.45
N ALA A 802 -23.19 -10.42 -10.74
CA ALA A 802 -22.61 -10.49 -12.08
C ALA A 802 -23.43 -11.37 -13.04
N LEU A 803 -24.30 -12.26 -12.55
CA LEU A 803 -24.98 -13.24 -13.38
C LEU A 803 -25.87 -12.63 -14.47
N ARG A 804 -26.41 -11.42 -14.22
CA ARG A 804 -27.23 -10.68 -15.20
C ARG A 804 -26.48 -10.29 -16.47
N TYR A 805 -25.14 -10.27 -16.43
CA TYR A 805 -24.29 -9.92 -17.57
C TYR A 805 -23.78 -11.14 -18.35
N ILE A 806 -24.09 -12.36 -17.87
CA ILE A 806 -23.57 -13.60 -18.44
C ILE A 806 -24.66 -14.31 -19.21
N GLY A 807 -24.49 -14.46 -20.52
CA GLY A 807 -25.50 -14.98 -21.44
C GLY A 807 -24.92 -15.79 -22.60
N ALA A 808 -25.81 -16.23 -23.50
CA ALA A 808 -25.40 -16.84 -24.76
C ALA A 808 -24.84 -15.78 -25.72
N TYR A 809 -23.93 -16.18 -26.60
CA TYR A 809 -23.31 -15.27 -27.58
C TYR A 809 -24.34 -14.52 -28.44
N ASN A 810 -25.40 -15.20 -28.88
CA ASN A 810 -26.44 -14.61 -29.72
C ASN A 810 -27.25 -13.50 -29.03
N ASN A 811 -27.11 -13.33 -27.70
CA ASN A 811 -27.75 -12.25 -26.95
C ASN A 811 -26.84 -11.01 -26.82
N LEU A 812 -25.60 -11.08 -27.30
CA LEU A 812 -24.67 -9.95 -27.32
C LEU A 812 -24.98 -9.05 -28.52
N ASN A 813 -25.03 -7.74 -28.29
CA ASN A 813 -25.36 -6.79 -29.33
C ASN A 813 -24.20 -6.61 -30.32
N ASN A 814 -24.33 -7.18 -31.51
CA ASN A 814 -23.33 -7.04 -32.57
C ASN A 814 -23.42 -5.72 -33.35
N MET A 815 -24.39 -4.85 -33.04
CA MET A 815 -24.52 -3.51 -33.61
C MET A 815 -23.80 -2.44 -32.78
N GLU A 816 -23.59 -2.68 -31.48
CA GLU A 816 -22.87 -1.79 -30.57
C GLU A 816 -21.36 -2.09 -30.56
N GLN A 817 -20.70 -1.82 -31.69
CA GLN A 817 -19.27 -2.06 -31.86
C GLN A 817 -18.43 -0.96 -31.22
N VAL A 818 -17.17 -1.29 -30.92
CA VAL A 818 -16.17 -0.37 -30.36
C VAL A 818 -14.96 -0.22 -31.27
N GLN A 819 -14.15 0.81 -31.03
CA GLN A 819 -12.83 0.99 -31.62
C GLN A 819 -11.82 1.38 -30.55
N ALA A 820 -10.55 1.08 -30.79
CA ALA A 820 -9.48 1.47 -29.87
C ALA A 820 -9.17 2.97 -30.03
N LEU A 821 -8.93 3.64 -28.92
CA LEU A 821 -8.44 5.02 -28.85
C LEU A 821 -7.18 5.04 -27.99
N ILE A 822 -6.09 5.62 -28.49
CA ILE A 822 -4.80 5.71 -27.79
C ILE A 822 -4.63 7.13 -27.25
N ASP A 823 -4.27 7.24 -25.99
CA ASP A 823 -3.82 8.49 -25.39
C ASP A 823 -2.31 8.69 -25.63
N GLU A 824 -1.97 9.58 -26.55
CA GLU A 824 -0.59 9.86 -26.96
C GLU A 824 0.29 10.35 -25.80
N GLU A 825 -0.28 11.07 -24.84
CA GLU A 825 0.48 11.61 -23.70
C GLU A 825 0.86 10.51 -22.69
N MET A 826 0.08 9.42 -22.63
CA MET A 826 0.39 8.23 -21.82
C MET A 826 1.28 7.22 -22.54
N CYS A 827 1.38 7.34 -23.87
CA CYS A 827 2.16 6.42 -24.69
C CYS A 827 3.65 6.45 -24.30
N ILE A 828 4.29 5.28 -24.31
CA ILE A 828 5.74 5.12 -24.14
C ILE A 828 6.43 4.62 -25.41
N ASN A 829 5.76 4.77 -26.56
CA ASN A 829 6.35 4.58 -27.89
C ASN A 829 6.88 3.15 -28.17
N CYS A 830 6.38 2.12 -27.48
CA CYS A 830 6.92 0.75 -27.58
C CYS A 830 6.51 -0.01 -28.85
N GLY A 831 5.50 0.47 -29.61
CA GLY A 831 5.01 -0.19 -30.83
C GLY A 831 4.29 -1.54 -30.62
N LYS A 832 4.05 -2.00 -29.38
CA LYS A 832 3.39 -3.30 -29.12
C LYS A 832 1.97 -3.38 -29.70
N CYS A 833 1.19 -2.31 -29.57
CA CYS A 833 -0.14 -2.22 -30.17
C CYS A 833 -0.10 -2.38 -31.69
N TYR A 834 0.85 -1.70 -32.35
CA TYR A 834 1.11 -1.79 -33.78
C TYR A 834 1.46 -3.23 -34.20
N MET A 835 2.48 -3.84 -33.57
CA MET A 835 2.91 -5.21 -33.86
C MET A 835 1.76 -6.22 -33.70
N THR A 836 1.02 -6.15 -32.59
CA THR A 836 -0.10 -7.06 -32.34
C THR A 836 -1.25 -6.86 -33.32
N CYS A 837 -1.54 -5.62 -33.74
CA CYS A 837 -2.56 -5.38 -34.76
C CYS A 837 -2.11 -5.86 -36.14
N ASN A 838 -0.81 -5.84 -36.44
CA ASN A 838 -0.28 -6.30 -37.71
C ASN A 838 -0.26 -7.82 -37.82
N ASP A 839 0.33 -8.50 -36.85
CA ASP A 839 0.61 -9.93 -36.98
C ASP A 839 -0.45 -10.79 -36.31
N SER A 840 -1.43 -10.17 -35.63
CA SER A 840 -2.52 -10.87 -34.94
C SER A 840 -3.86 -10.12 -35.05
N GLY A 841 -3.96 -9.17 -35.96
CA GLY A 841 -5.15 -8.32 -36.12
C GLY A 841 -5.44 -7.94 -37.56
N TYR A 842 -5.67 -6.65 -37.78
CA TYR A 842 -6.28 -6.09 -38.99
C TYR A 842 -5.45 -4.99 -39.64
N GLN A 843 -4.17 -4.84 -39.26
CA GLN A 843 -3.25 -3.82 -39.77
C GLN A 843 -3.86 -2.40 -39.68
N ALA A 844 -4.63 -2.16 -38.61
CA ALA A 844 -5.43 -0.96 -38.42
C ALA A 844 -4.72 0.12 -37.58
N ILE A 845 -3.43 -0.04 -37.32
CA ILE A 845 -2.61 0.90 -36.58
C ILE A 845 -1.45 1.31 -37.47
N THR A 846 -1.25 2.61 -37.65
CA THR A 846 -0.02 3.17 -38.22
C THR A 846 0.93 3.55 -37.11
N PHE A 847 2.24 3.42 -37.33
CA PHE A 847 3.27 3.75 -36.35
C PHE A 847 4.25 4.73 -36.99
N ASP A 848 4.29 5.94 -36.47
CA ASP A 848 5.07 7.02 -37.07
C ASP A 848 6.58 6.76 -36.92
N PRO A 849 7.39 6.88 -38.00
CA PRO A 849 8.81 6.52 -37.97
C PRO A 849 9.69 7.50 -37.19
N GLU A 850 9.24 8.74 -36.94
CA GLU A 850 10.05 9.77 -36.29
C GLU A 850 9.67 9.96 -34.81
N THR A 851 8.37 10.01 -34.54
CA THR A 851 7.81 10.20 -33.19
C THR A 851 7.55 8.88 -32.48
N HIS A 852 7.50 7.76 -33.22
CA HIS A 852 7.11 6.45 -32.69
C HIS A 852 5.76 6.49 -31.96
N LEU A 853 4.83 7.34 -32.40
CA LEU A 853 3.46 7.38 -31.90
C LEU A 853 2.54 6.49 -32.75
N PRO A 854 1.72 5.64 -32.12
CA PRO A 854 0.74 4.82 -32.83
C PRO A 854 -0.57 5.57 -33.07
N PHE A 855 -1.17 5.42 -34.26
CA PHE A 855 -2.47 5.97 -34.62
C PHE A 855 -3.41 4.87 -35.10
N VAL A 856 -4.63 4.81 -34.55
CA VAL A 856 -5.66 3.83 -34.91
C VAL A 856 -6.52 4.40 -36.04
N ASN A 857 -6.65 3.67 -37.15
CA ASN A 857 -7.47 4.08 -38.29
C ASN A 857 -8.85 3.38 -38.31
N ASP A 858 -9.72 3.79 -39.24
CA ASP A 858 -11.11 3.32 -39.33
C ASP A 858 -11.26 1.82 -39.68
N SER A 859 -10.18 1.16 -40.10
CA SER A 859 -10.15 -0.30 -40.27
C SER A 859 -10.16 -1.06 -38.96
N CYS A 860 -10.08 -0.36 -37.81
CA CYS A 860 -10.19 -0.98 -36.49
C CYS A 860 -11.51 -1.73 -36.34
N THR A 861 -11.44 -2.96 -35.86
CA THR A 861 -12.60 -3.85 -35.66
C THR A 861 -13.02 -3.96 -34.20
N GLY A 862 -12.36 -3.25 -33.29
CA GLY A 862 -12.67 -3.34 -31.86
C GLY A 862 -12.26 -4.65 -31.20
N CYS A 863 -11.31 -5.41 -31.75
CA CYS A 863 -10.92 -6.72 -31.19
C CYS A 863 -10.18 -6.66 -29.84
N THR A 864 -9.80 -5.47 -29.38
CA THR A 864 -9.20 -5.19 -28.05
C THR A 864 -7.77 -5.72 -27.83
N LEU A 865 -7.20 -6.52 -28.75
CA LEU A 865 -5.84 -7.07 -28.57
C LEU A 865 -4.76 -6.01 -28.30
N CYS A 866 -4.84 -4.85 -28.96
CA CYS A 866 -3.90 -3.75 -28.74
C CYS A 866 -3.92 -3.22 -27.31
N LEU A 867 -5.12 -3.08 -26.72
CA LEU A 867 -5.30 -2.71 -25.30
C LEU A 867 -4.72 -3.79 -24.39
N SER A 868 -5.02 -5.06 -24.66
CA SER A 868 -4.59 -6.19 -23.84
C SER A 868 -3.07 -6.39 -23.75
N VAL A 869 -2.29 -5.86 -24.70
CA VAL A 869 -0.82 -5.96 -24.71
C VAL A 869 -0.11 -4.64 -24.35
N CYS A 870 -0.87 -3.56 -24.13
CA CYS A 870 -0.31 -2.25 -23.82
C CYS A 870 0.33 -2.29 -22.42
N PRO A 871 1.59 -1.87 -22.25
CA PRO A 871 2.26 -1.90 -20.94
C PRO A 871 1.81 -0.78 -20.00
N ILE A 872 1.02 0.19 -20.49
CA ILE A 872 0.52 1.32 -19.70
C ILE A 872 -0.99 1.15 -19.53
N ILE A 873 -1.41 0.98 -18.27
CA ILE A 873 -2.82 0.85 -17.90
C ILE A 873 -3.59 2.06 -18.43
N ASP A 874 -4.74 1.80 -19.06
CA ASP A 874 -5.66 2.78 -19.65
C ASP A 874 -5.09 3.75 -20.70
N CYS A 875 -3.84 3.56 -21.16
CA CYS A 875 -3.32 4.31 -22.31
C CYS A 875 -4.13 4.02 -23.58
N ILE A 876 -4.71 2.83 -23.71
CA ILE A 876 -5.64 2.48 -24.77
C ILE A 876 -6.99 2.21 -24.14
N GLN A 877 -8.04 2.84 -24.67
CA GLN A 877 -9.43 2.65 -24.26
C GLN A 877 -10.26 2.14 -25.43
N MET A 878 -11.33 1.38 -25.13
CA MET A 878 -12.32 0.98 -26.13
C MET A 878 -13.48 1.96 -26.08
N VAL A 879 -13.70 2.69 -27.17
CA VAL A 879 -14.77 3.69 -27.29
C VAL A 879 -15.81 3.24 -28.30
N THR A 880 -17.07 3.67 -28.14
CA THR A 880 -18.14 3.36 -29.10
C THR A 880 -17.73 3.79 -30.51
N ARG A 881 -17.89 2.89 -31.48
CA ARG A 881 -17.60 3.17 -32.88
C ARG A 881 -18.61 4.20 -33.40
N THR A 882 -18.12 5.29 -33.98
CA THR A 882 -18.96 6.37 -34.54
C THR A 882 -19.29 6.16 -36.02
N THR A 883 -18.57 5.26 -36.69
CA THR A 883 -18.79 4.88 -38.09
C THR A 883 -19.52 3.53 -38.19
N PRO A 884 -20.29 3.28 -39.26
CA PRO A 884 -20.89 1.96 -39.47
C PRO A 884 -19.82 0.85 -39.43
N TYR A 885 -20.16 -0.27 -38.80
CA TYR A 885 -19.32 -1.45 -38.81
C TYR A 885 -19.73 -2.38 -39.95
N GLU A 886 -18.79 -2.60 -40.88
CA GLU A 886 -18.95 -3.56 -41.96
C GLU A 886 -17.90 -4.67 -41.80
N PRO A 887 -18.32 -5.92 -41.51
CA PRO A 887 -17.38 -7.03 -41.37
C PRO A 887 -16.62 -7.25 -42.68
N LYS A 888 -15.29 -7.25 -42.61
CA LYS A 888 -14.43 -7.53 -43.78
C LYS A 888 -14.58 -9.00 -44.19
N ARG A 889 -15.26 -9.26 -45.31
CA ARG A 889 -15.51 -10.62 -45.83
C ARG A 889 -14.43 -11.13 -46.78
N GLY A 890 -13.42 -10.31 -47.11
CA GLY A 890 -12.33 -10.65 -48.04
C GLY A 890 -12.76 -10.62 -49.51
N VAL A 891 -13.93 -11.18 -49.84
CA VAL A 891 -14.56 -11.13 -51.17
C VAL A 891 -16.00 -10.59 -51.05
N PRO A 892 -16.56 -10.00 -52.13
CA PRO A 892 -17.98 -9.64 -52.15
C PRO A 892 -18.86 -10.86 -51.86
N ILE A 893 -19.90 -10.67 -51.06
CA ILE A 893 -20.95 -11.68 -50.91
C ILE A 893 -21.75 -11.66 -52.21
N SER A 894 -21.46 -12.58 -53.14
CA SER A 894 -22.34 -12.77 -54.31
C SER A 894 -23.75 -13.07 -53.81
N PRO A 895 -24.81 -12.53 -54.44
CA PRO A 895 -26.16 -12.98 -54.15
C PRO A 895 -26.19 -14.50 -54.41
N VAL A 896 -26.45 -15.27 -53.36
CA VAL A 896 -26.58 -16.72 -53.48
C VAL A 896 -27.74 -17.00 -54.46
N CYS A 897 -27.47 -17.78 -55.52
CA CYS A 897 -28.52 -18.39 -56.35
C CYS A 897 -29.44 -19.28 -55.52
#